data_AF-A0A1X7VHJ1-F1
#
_entry.id   AF-A0A1X7VHJ1-F1
#
_cell.length_a   1.000
_cell.length_b   1.000
_cell.length_c   1.000
_cell.angle_alpha   90.00
_cell.angle_beta   90.00
_cell.angle_gamma   90.00
#
_symmetry.space_group_name_H-M   'P 1'
#
loop_
_entity.id
_entity.type
_entity.pdbx_description
1 polymer ?
#
loop_
_entity_poly.entity_id
_entity_poly.type
_entity_poly.pdbx_seq_one_letter_code
_entity_poly.pdbx_strand_id
1 'polypeptide(L)'
;MEEQETKAPPEEATKDTDSASGDGESKDVRVESTFEELEKEFEEVLQEMVGDGSLGKFKTEYEKLHKALIKSHESEKRLMLQCQELNAELISNASKVTSALKITQDDKATISSQKQEIEKLWRAVDDAQDKETKTHETIHQLKLENISLNKLIENGAGFGPAMQESMKALEKEKEELTVERDEQMEEISALRTELSELMEKRKEAENERESVELKVLQLQEEITAKNQEIDRDSRRKAKLEKDLRGVQAEVDNKVEEIKAKQAQLNKAHEDYAKAEQVLKDTQKKYENSVKQNEALEVMLDKKKKEYDQEVNRNEELARQNSEQIMELKMKEESINEFKQEIMKINKIREGLQKKLREIEERKANVEANRDSLMQQIASIEKELEQERRQAESERRSFDELLRERDIISKSLRKSEGSAERLEHLMKMKEQTIKTLQHEITNFKEEAKKQRSLLLQLEKERDKYGKESTDATQKCLQQMEEVKRKELEMLQQKKLIAEAQNKLQQQKTLYEAASSDRSLYSKQLIEARDEITDMKRRIKILSHQIDQLKEEIAAKDGAMVKVNADLMHLEREKDNLSAEISGRKQELEAARQLLENQKNEEKKLRKVLTEASTESARQKKELEQVINERDILGTQVIRRNDELSLLYEKIKIQQSTLDKGEIQYKSRVEDIRILKLEIKKLRREKGLLTKSVANIEDLKRELCQCQRELLRERTRCKAIEEELENPINIHRWRKLEASDLGTYEMIQKIHTLQKKLIQKTEEVVEKELLIQEKEKLYMDLKQILQRQPGPEVAEQLQIYQQTLKEKTKQMKSMASELNMYETQVAEHKMDIDRLERELQEVKKKYYLQKKKEHIQKERERMLTKGLAPPVIPKATTNMPRFTGGGFNLKPNVLA
;
A
#
# COMPACT_ATOMS: atom_id res chain seq x y z
N MET A 1 5.46 66.13 -51.25
CA MET A 1 6.13 67.05 -50.32
C MET A 1 6.39 66.22 -49.07
N GLU A 2 7.58 65.97 -48.55
CA GLU A 2 8.99 66.29 -48.79
C GLU A 2 9.68 65.35 -47.76
N GLU A 3 10.43 64.33 -48.17
CA GLU A 3 11.91 64.28 -48.21
C GLU A 3 12.65 64.47 -46.86
N GLN A 4 13.65 63.59 -46.69
CA GLN A 4 14.87 63.72 -45.86
C GLN A 4 14.74 63.55 -44.33
N GLU A 5 15.71 63.03 -43.58
CA GLU A 5 16.90 62.18 -43.77
C GLU A 5 17.48 61.98 -42.35
N THR A 6 18.08 60.80 -42.09
CA THR A 6 19.22 60.54 -41.19
C THR A 6 19.24 61.02 -39.72
N LYS A 7 19.49 60.08 -38.79
CA LYS A 7 20.73 60.02 -37.96
C LYS A 7 20.72 58.88 -36.92
N ALA A 8 21.69 57.97 -37.04
CA ALA A 8 22.33 57.21 -35.94
C ALA A 8 23.17 58.19 -35.06
N PRO A 9 23.84 57.85 -33.92
CA PRO A 9 24.41 56.55 -33.45
C PRO A 9 24.34 56.41 -31.88
N PRO A 10 25.28 55.78 -31.11
CA PRO A 10 26.23 54.65 -31.30
C PRO A 10 26.00 53.50 -30.26
N GLU A 11 26.37 52.23 -30.52
CA GLU A 11 27.68 51.58 -30.27
C GLU A 11 28.33 51.87 -28.89
N GLU A 12 28.22 50.90 -27.97
CA GLU A 12 29.17 50.72 -26.88
C GLU A 12 29.60 49.25 -26.80
N ALA A 13 30.91 49.07 -26.97
CA ALA A 13 31.64 47.82 -26.89
C ALA A 13 31.98 47.50 -25.43
N THR A 14 31.73 46.27 -25.00
CA THR A 14 32.37 45.67 -23.83
C THR A 14 32.80 44.25 -24.23
N LYS A 15 34.03 44.10 -24.71
CA LYS A 15 35.22 43.68 -23.94
C LYS A 15 35.07 42.29 -23.36
N ASP A 16 35.70 41.35 -24.05
CA ASP A 16 36.20 40.08 -23.54
C ASP A 16 36.86 40.24 -22.17
N THR A 17 36.43 39.40 -21.23
CA THR A 17 37.21 39.04 -20.05
C THR A 17 37.23 37.52 -19.95
N ASP A 18 38.22 36.94 -20.63
CA ASP A 18 38.87 35.70 -20.23
C ASP A 18 39.53 35.93 -18.87
N SER A 19 38.93 35.41 -17.79
CA SER A 19 39.64 35.10 -16.53
C SER A 19 38.71 34.35 -15.58
N ALA A 20 38.59 33.03 -15.74
CA ALA A 20 38.02 32.15 -14.71
C ALA A 20 38.54 30.71 -14.86
N SER A 21 39.86 30.54 -14.79
CA SER A 21 40.49 29.24 -14.58
C SER A 21 41.70 29.44 -13.67
N GLY A 22 41.53 29.23 -12.36
CA GLY A 22 42.62 29.43 -11.40
C GLY A 22 42.34 29.08 -9.94
N ASP A 23 41.09 28.82 -9.53
CA ASP A 23 40.76 28.57 -8.11
C ASP A 23 40.40 27.10 -7.78
N GLY A 24 40.65 26.16 -8.71
CA GLY A 24 40.40 24.73 -8.50
C GLY A 24 41.56 24.00 -7.82
N GLU A 25 42.80 24.28 -8.22
CA GLU A 25 43.99 23.56 -7.71
C GLU A 25 44.37 23.96 -6.27
N SER A 26 44.05 25.19 -5.85
CA SER A 26 44.43 25.70 -4.52
C SER A 26 43.58 25.13 -3.36
N LYS A 27 42.41 24.55 -3.66
CA LYS A 27 41.56 23.88 -2.66
C LYS A 27 41.90 22.40 -2.47
N ASP A 28 42.27 21.67 -3.53
CA ASP A 28 42.63 20.24 -3.43
C ASP A 28 43.92 20.03 -2.62
N VAL A 29 44.95 20.86 -2.85
CA VAL A 29 46.22 20.78 -2.10
C VAL A 29 46.03 21.07 -0.60
N ARG A 30 45.05 21.91 -0.26
CA ARG A 30 44.77 22.26 1.14
C ARG A 30 44.02 21.15 1.88
N VAL A 31 43.21 20.35 1.19
CA VAL A 31 42.47 19.22 1.78
C VAL A 31 43.38 18.00 1.97
N GLU A 32 44.28 17.72 1.02
CA GLU A 32 45.31 16.67 1.17
C GLU A 32 46.25 16.96 2.34
N SER A 33 46.75 18.19 2.45
CA SER A 33 47.63 18.61 3.57
C SER A 33 46.96 18.44 4.93
N THR A 34 45.65 18.67 5.05
CA THR A 34 44.93 18.50 6.32
C THR A 34 44.66 17.03 6.68
N PHE A 35 44.52 16.16 5.68
CA PHE A 35 44.32 14.74 5.91
C PHE A 35 45.62 14.06 6.37
N GLU A 36 46.76 14.43 5.77
CA GLU A 36 48.09 13.93 6.17
C GLU A 36 48.46 14.33 7.61
N GLU A 37 48.08 15.55 8.05
CA GLU A 37 48.24 15.99 9.43
C GLU A 37 47.39 15.15 10.40
N LEU A 38 46.12 14.89 10.05
CA LEU A 38 45.22 14.04 10.83
C LEU A 38 45.69 12.59 10.91
N GLU A 39 46.17 12.01 9.81
CA GLU A 39 46.69 10.64 9.78
C GLU A 39 47.91 10.48 10.71
N LYS A 40 48.79 11.49 10.72
CA LYS A 40 49.95 11.54 11.61
C LYS A 40 49.56 11.66 13.08
N GLU A 41 48.58 12.50 13.42
CA GLU A 41 48.02 12.58 14.78
C GLU A 41 47.36 11.25 15.21
N PHE A 42 46.66 10.57 14.30
CA PHE A 42 46.07 9.25 14.55
C PHE A 42 47.13 8.18 14.87
N GLU A 43 48.25 8.18 14.14
CA GLU A 43 49.37 7.25 14.38
C GLU A 43 50.12 7.55 15.67
N GLU A 44 50.32 8.83 16.02
CA GLU A 44 50.94 9.25 17.29
C GLU A 44 50.10 8.79 18.49
N VAL A 45 48.78 9.00 18.46
CA VAL A 45 47.86 8.54 19.51
C VAL A 45 47.83 7.00 19.60
N LEU A 46 47.88 6.30 18.47
CA LEU A 46 47.96 4.83 18.46
C LEU A 46 49.27 4.31 19.07
N GLN A 47 50.39 5.03 18.91
CA GLN A 47 51.67 4.70 19.54
C GLN A 47 51.68 4.96 21.05
N GLU A 48 51.09 6.06 21.51
CA GLU A 48 50.96 6.35 22.94
C GLU A 48 50.10 5.30 23.67
N MET A 49 49.06 4.78 23.00
CA MET A 49 48.19 3.72 23.52
C MET A 49 48.85 2.32 23.57
N VAL A 50 50.07 2.13 23.04
CA VAL A 50 50.81 0.85 23.12
C VAL A 50 51.41 0.63 24.52
N GLY A 51 51.68 1.70 25.27
CA GLY A 51 52.34 1.63 26.58
C GLY A 51 51.47 1.18 27.75
N ASP A 52 50.14 1.27 27.63
CA ASP A 52 49.19 0.99 28.72
C ASP A 52 48.19 -0.11 28.35
N GLY A 53 48.36 -1.29 28.96
CA GLY A 53 47.54 -2.48 28.70
C GLY A 53 46.05 -2.32 29.04
N SER A 54 45.67 -1.30 29.82
CA SER A 54 44.27 -1.00 30.13
C SER A 54 43.50 -0.39 28.95
N LEU A 55 44.20 0.19 27.97
CA LEU A 55 43.63 0.90 26.81
C LEU A 55 43.45 0.02 25.56
N GLY A 56 43.76 -1.28 25.63
CA GLY A 56 43.74 -2.18 24.48
C GLY A 56 42.39 -2.23 23.73
N LYS A 57 41.25 -2.13 24.43
CA LYS A 57 39.92 -2.08 23.81
C LYS A 57 39.65 -0.76 23.08
N PHE A 58 40.14 0.36 23.63
CA PHE A 58 40.04 1.68 23.00
C PHE A 58 40.90 1.75 21.74
N LYS A 59 42.11 1.16 21.79
CA LYS A 59 42.97 1.04 20.62
C LYS A 59 42.28 0.32 19.46
N THR A 60 41.60 -0.81 19.71
CA THR A 60 40.90 -1.54 18.65
C THR A 60 39.77 -0.72 18.00
N GLU A 61 39.02 0.05 18.79
CA GLU A 61 37.97 0.92 18.26
C GLU A 61 38.54 2.16 17.55
N TYR A 62 39.67 2.71 18.03
CA TYR A 62 40.36 3.82 17.40
C TYR A 62 40.99 3.43 16.05
N GLU A 63 41.57 2.22 15.94
CA GLU A 63 42.04 1.65 14.67
C GLU A 63 40.91 1.43 13.66
N LYS A 64 39.71 1.06 14.12
CA LYS A 64 38.52 0.95 13.25
C LYS A 64 38.08 2.31 12.74
N LEU A 65 38.11 3.34 13.59
CA LEU A 65 37.78 4.71 13.22
C LEU A 65 38.78 5.25 12.18
N HIS A 66 40.07 5.02 12.39
CA HIS A 66 41.12 5.40 11.45
C HIS A 66 40.92 4.74 10.07
N LYS A 67 40.65 3.43 10.04
CA LYS A 67 40.33 2.70 8.80
C LYS A 67 39.07 3.20 8.09
N ALA A 68 38.06 3.65 8.84
CA ALA A 68 36.84 4.22 8.26
C ALA A 68 37.10 5.60 7.65
N LEU A 69 37.93 6.43 8.30
CA LEU A 69 38.33 7.75 7.83
C LEU A 69 39.14 7.65 6.52
N ILE A 70 40.14 6.76 6.45
CA ILE A 70 40.92 6.49 5.22
C ILE A 70 40.00 6.06 4.07
N LYS A 71 39.09 5.11 4.32
CA LYS A 71 38.13 4.67 3.28
C LYS A 71 37.21 5.78 2.81
N SER A 72 36.78 6.67 3.71
CA SER A 72 35.94 7.82 3.36
C SER A 72 36.71 8.79 2.47
N HIS A 73 37.95 9.10 2.81
CA HIS A 73 38.80 10.03 2.04
C HIS A 73 39.16 9.46 0.65
N GLU A 74 39.50 8.17 0.56
CA GLU A 74 39.71 7.50 -0.74
C GLU A 74 38.46 7.54 -1.63
N SER A 75 37.27 7.40 -1.04
CA SER A 75 36.01 7.47 -1.77
C SER A 75 35.68 8.89 -2.26
N GLU A 76 35.99 9.91 -1.46
CA GLU A 76 35.83 11.32 -1.80
C GLU A 76 36.78 11.71 -2.93
N LYS A 77 38.05 11.30 -2.87
CA LYS A 77 39.04 11.52 -3.93
C LYS A 77 38.62 10.90 -5.27
N ARG A 78 38.03 9.70 -5.24
CA ARG A 78 37.50 9.05 -6.46
C ARG A 78 36.30 9.80 -7.04
N LEU A 79 35.40 10.30 -6.20
CA LEU A 79 34.24 11.09 -6.62
C LEU A 79 34.66 12.44 -7.21
N MET A 80 35.67 13.10 -6.62
CA MET A 80 36.22 14.35 -7.15
C MET A 80 36.85 14.17 -8.53
N LEU A 81 37.63 13.10 -8.74
CA LEU A 81 38.18 12.77 -10.06
C LEU A 81 37.08 12.54 -11.11
N GLN A 82 36.03 11.78 -10.76
CA GLN A 82 34.89 11.58 -11.66
C GLN A 82 34.16 12.89 -11.99
N CYS A 83 34.00 13.79 -11.02
CA CYS A 83 33.41 15.10 -11.25
C CYS A 83 34.27 15.96 -12.19
N GLN A 84 35.60 15.92 -12.06
CA GLN A 84 36.52 16.63 -12.94
C GLN A 84 36.49 16.07 -14.37
N GLU A 85 36.48 14.75 -14.53
CA GLU A 85 36.36 14.07 -15.82
C GLU A 85 35.03 14.40 -16.52
N LEU A 86 33.90 14.29 -15.80
CA LEU A 86 32.58 14.63 -16.33
C LEU A 86 32.48 16.11 -16.73
N ASN A 87 33.12 17.01 -15.98
CA ASN A 87 33.11 18.44 -16.31
C ASN A 87 33.97 18.73 -17.56
N ALA A 88 35.11 18.05 -17.71
CA ALA A 88 35.94 18.16 -18.92
C ALA A 88 35.21 17.62 -20.17
N GLU A 89 34.48 16.51 -20.03
CA GLU A 89 33.64 15.98 -21.10
C GLU A 89 32.49 16.92 -21.46
N LEU A 90 31.88 17.57 -20.46
CA LEU A 90 30.78 18.51 -20.67
C LEU A 90 31.25 19.75 -21.45
N ILE A 91 32.42 20.30 -21.11
CA ILE A 91 33.04 21.42 -21.83
C ILE A 91 33.41 21.00 -23.26
N SER A 92 33.97 19.80 -23.44
CA SER A 92 34.31 19.25 -24.76
C SER A 92 33.05 19.11 -25.63
N ASN A 93 31.97 18.57 -25.08
CA ASN A 93 30.72 18.40 -25.81
C ASN A 93 30.03 19.73 -26.12
N ALA A 94 30.08 20.71 -25.21
CA ALA A 94 29.59 22.05 -25.48
C ALA A 94 30.33 22.68 -26.68
N SER A 95 31.66 22.56 -26.75
CA SER A 95 32.46 23.09 -27.86
C SER A 95 32.11 22.45 -29.22
N LYS A 96 31.85 21.12 -29.22
CA LYS A 96 31.43 20.37 -30.41
C LYS A 96 30.04 20.79 -30.89
N VAL A 97 29.11 21.03 -29.97
CA VAL A 97 27.76 21.51 -30.29
C VAL A 97 27.80 22.90 -30.92
N THR A 98 28.58 23.84 -30.38
CA THR A 98 28.78 25.15 -31.00
C THR A 98 29.40 25.07 -32.39
N SER A 99 30.36 24.16 -32.59
CA SER A 99 30.99 23.95 -33.91
C SER A 99 30.01 23.36 -34.92
N ALA A 100 29.18 22.39 -34.50
CA ALA A 100 28.14 21.81 -35.35
C ALA A 100 27.06 22.83 -35.74
N LEU A 101 26.66 23.70 -34.80
CA LEU A 101 25.70 24.78 -35.08
C LEU A 101 26.25 25.77 -36.11
N LYS A 102 27.54 26.10 -36.06
CA LYS A 102 28.19 26.99 -37.02
C LYS A 102 28.24 26.37 -38.43
N ILE A 103 28.59 25.09 -38.55
CA ILE A 103 28.56 24.35 -39.82
C ILE A 103 27.14 24.32 -40.40
N THR A 104 26.14 24.08 -39.56
CA THR A 104 24.73 24.03 -40.01
C THR A 104 24.25 25.39 -40.51
N GLN A 105 24.76 26.48 -39.95
CA GLN A 105 24.45 27.85 -40.37
C GLN A 105 25.12 28.19 -41.71
N ASP A 106 26.37 27.76 -41.91
CA ASP A 106 27.12 27.92 -43.16
C ASP A 106 26.51 27.07 -44.31
N ASP A 107 26.06 25.85 -44.01
CA ASP A 107 25.35 24.99 -44.95
C ASP A 107 24.03 25.64 -45.42
N LYS A 108 23.30 26.27 -44.49
CA LYS A 108 22.05 26.97 -44.81
C LYS A 108 22.28 28.17 -45.74
N ALA A 109 23.38 28.89 -45.57
CA ALA A 109 23.79 29.96 -46.48
C ALA A 109 24.17 29.42 -47.87
N THR A 110 24.92 28.32 -47.91
CA THR A 110 25.36 27.67 -49.16
C THR A 110 24.19 27.12 -49.96
N ILE A 111 23.22 26.47 -49.29
CA ILE A 111 21.99 25.98 -49.91
C ILE A 111 21.17 27.14 -50.50
N SER A 112 21.10 28.27 -49.80
CA SER A 112 20.38 29.46 -50.31
C SER A 112 21.04 30.02 -51.57
N SER A 113 22.37 30.07 -51.62
CA SER A 113 23.12 30.51 -52.80
C SER A 113 22.90 29.57 -54.00
N GLN A 114 23.01 28.26 -53.77
CA GLN A 114 22.82 27.26 -54.83
C GLN A 114 21.39 27.24 -55.38
N LYS A 115 20.38 27.49 -54.53
CA LYS A 115 18.99 27.62 -54.99
C LYS A 115 18.78 28.82 -55.93
N GLN A 116 19.41 29.96 -55.63
CA GLN A 116 19.36 31.13 -56.51
C GLN A 116 20.08 30.89 -57.85
N GLU A 117 21.16 30.10 -57.84
CA GLU A 117 21.90 29.75 -59.04
C GLU A 117 21.13 28.76 -59.94
N ILE A 118 20.41 27.81 -59.32
CA ILE A 118 19.49 26.93 -60.02
C ILE A 118 18.36 27.73 -60.69
N GLU A 119 17.72 28.68 -59.99
CA GLU A 119 16.68 29.52 -60.61
C GLU A 119 17.21 30.35 -61.80
N LYS A 120 18.45 30.82 -61.75
CA LYS A 120 19.09 31.51 -62.87
C LYS A 120 19.34 30.59 -64.07
N LEU A 121 19.82 29.36 -63.82
CA LEU A 121 20.06 28.38 -64.88
C LEU A 121 18.76 27.92 -65.55
N TRP A 122 17.68 27.77 -64.78
CA TRP A 122 16.37 27.43 -65.32
C TRP A 122 15.83 28.52 -66.27
N ARG A 123 15.98 29.80 -65.90
CA ARG A 123 15.62 30.90 -66.83
C ARG A 123 16.49 30.93 -68.08
N ALA A 124 17.78 30.61 -67.97
CA ALA A 124 18.67 30.56 -69.11
C ALA A 124 18.31 29.41 -70.09
N VAL A 125 17.77 28.30 -69.57
CA VAL A 125 17.25 27.19 -70.38
C VAL A 125 15.95 27.58 -71.08
N ASP A 126 15.02 28.24 -70.38
CA ASP A 126 13.78 28.73 -71.01
C ASP A 126 14.09 29.76 -72.11
N ASP A 127 15.01 30.69 -71.87
CA ASP A 127 15.47 31.67 -72.87
C ASP A 127 16.18 31.01 -74.07
N ALA A 128 16.87 29.88 -73.86
CA ALA A 128 17.49 29.12 -74.94
C ALA A 128 16.45 28.38 -75.78
N GLN A 129 15.43 27.80 -75.14
CA GLN A 129 14.33 27.11 -75.81
C GLN A 129 13.47 28.08 -76.64
N ASP A 130 13.23 29.29 -76.14
CA ASP A 130 12.52 30.36 -76.87
C ASP A 130 13.35 30.93 -78.04
N LYS A 131 14.68 30.88 -77.96
CA LYS A 131 15.55 31.22 -79.11
C LYS A 131 15.56 30.10 -80.14
N GLU A 132 15.63 28.85 -79.71
CA GLU A 132 15.63 27.68 -80.58
C GLU A 132 14.35 27.60 -81.42
N THR A 133 13.20 27.81 -80.80
CA THR A 133 11.89 27.84 -81.50
C THR A 133 11.83 28.95 -82.56
N LYS A 134 12.31 30.16 -82.25
CA LYS A 134 12.42 31.27 -83.22
C LYS A 134 13.41 30.97 -84.36
N THR A 135 14.53 30.30 -84.06
CA THR A 135 15.48 29.88 -85.11
C THR A 135 14.90 28.80 -86.02
N HIS A 136 14.09 27.90 -85.48
CA HIS A 136 13.37 26.90 -86.28
C HIS A 136 12.33 27.52 -87.21
N GLU A 137 11.61 28.54 -86.75
CA GLU A 137 10.63 29.28 -87.58
C GLU A 137 11.31 30.09 -88.70
N THR A 138 12.43 30.75 -88.42
CA THR A 138 13.21 31.49 -89.44
C THR A 138 13.86 30.57 -90.47
N ILE A 139 14.38 29.40 -90.06
CA ILE A 139 14.88 28.38 -90.99
C ILE A 139 13.75 27.85 -91.88
N HIS A 140 12.53 27.72 -91.35
CA HIS A 140 11.38 27.31 -92.16
C HIS A 140 11.01 28.36 -93.21
N GLN A 141 11.07 29.66 -92.87
CA GLN A 141 10.82 30.75 -93.81
C GLN A 141 11.90 30.84 -94.91
N LEU A 142 13.18 30.72 -94.55
CA LEU A 142 14.28 30.74 -95.53
C LEU A 142 14.24 29.53 -96.49
N LYS A 143 13.72 28.38 -96.04
CA LYS A 143 13.49 27.21 -96.91
C LYS A 143 12.36 27.45 -97.92
N LEU A 144 11.32 28.21 -97.57
CA LEU A 144 10.24 28.59 -98.49
C LEU A 144 10.71 29.62 -99.53
N GLU A 145 11.58 30.54 -99.12
CA GLU A 145 12.16 31.56 -100.00
C GLU A 145 13.13 30.95 -101.02
N ASN A 146 13.91 29.95 -100.63
CA ASN A 146 14.78 29.19 -101.54
C ASN A 146 13.99 28.41 -102.63
N ILE A 147 12.79 27.93 -102.30
CA ILE A 147 11.89 27.28 -103.28
C ILE A 147 11.30 28.32 -104.26
N SER A 148 11.16 29.58 -103.84
CA SER A 148 10.68 30.67 -104.70
C SER A 148 11.77 31.19 -105.65
N LEU A 149 13.02 31.27 -105.20
CA LEU A 149 14.15 31.77 -105.99
C LEU A 149 14.64 30.75 -107.03
N ASN A 150 14.57 29.45 -106.73
CA ASN A 150 14.88 28.40 -107.71
C ASN A 150 13.88 28.34 -108.89
N LYS A 151 12.66 28.88 -108.74
CA LYS A 151 11.68 29.01 -109.84
C LYS A 151 11.92 30.21 -110.77
N LEU A 152 12.77 31.17 -110.38
CA LEU A 152 13.10 32.36 -111.16
C LEU A 152 14.35 32.18 -112.05
N ILE A 153 15.16 31.16 -111.77
CA ILE A 153 16.41 30.88 -112.52
C ILE A 153 16.18 29.93 -113.70
N GLU A 154 15.03 29.25 -113.79
CA GLU A 154 14.68 28.35 -114.90
C GLU A 154 14.11 29.05 -116.16
N ASN A 155 13.95 30.39 -116.16
CA ASN A 155 13.44 31.14 -117.32
C ASN A 155 14.36 32.31 -117.70
N GLY A 156 15.28 32.08 -118.64
CA GLY A 156 15.98 33.18 -119.32
C GLY A 156 17.24 32.75 -120.06
N ALA A 157 17.08 32.27 -121.30
CA ALA A 157 18.19 32.10 -122.24
C ALA A 157 17.98 32.96 -123.49
N GLY A 158 19.06 33.64 -123.93
CA GLY A 158 19.40 33.75 -125.35
C GLY A 158 19.35 35.14 -126.00
N PHE A 159 20.50 35.54 -126.56
CA PHE A 159 20.72 36.30 -127.81
C PHE A 159 22.19 36.04 -128.19
N GLY A 160 22.67 35.82 -129.42
CA GLY A 160 22.15 36.01 -130.78
C GLY A 160 23.36 36.46 -131.66
N PRO A 161 23.68 35.82 -132.82
CA PRO A 161 25.01 35.85 -133.48
C PRO A 161 25.13 36.79 -134.69
N ALA A 162 26.36 37.13 -135.13
CA ALA A 162 26.63 37.68 -136.46
C ALA A 162 28.03 37.28 -136.97
N MET A 163 28.06 36.74 -138.19
CA MET A 163 29.17 36.04 -138.85
C MET A 163 29.71 36.88 -140.03
N GLN A 164 30.98 36.65 -140.41
CA GLN A 164 31.69 37.11 -141.64
C GLN A 164 32.74 38.24 -141.52
N GLU A 165 33.64 38.18 -140.54
CA GLU A 165 35.07 38.54 -140.71
C GLU A 165 35.98 37.28 -140.71
N SER A 166 35.34 36.15 -141.02
CA SER A 166 35.72 34.75 -140.83
C SER A 166 36.89 34.23 -141.69
N MET A 167 37.81 35.07 -142.16
CA MET A 167 38.93 34.54 -142.94
C MET A 167 40.26 35.26 -142.75
N LYS A 168 40.26 36.51 -142.26
CA LYS A 168 41.44 37.14 -141.66
C LYS A 168 41.45 37.04 -140.14
N ALA A 169 40.27 36.80 -139.53
CA ALA A 169 40.16 36.35 -138.16
C ALA A 169 40.84 34.99 -137.97
N LEU A 170 40.73 34.02 -138.88
CA LEU A 170 41.22 32.63 -138.68
C LEU A 170 42.73 32.46 -138.37
N GLU A 171 43.62 33.34 -138.84
CA GLU A 171 45.05 33.29 -138.45
C GLU A 171 45.31 33.95 -137.10
N LYS A 172 44.57 35.03 -136.81
CA LYS A 172 44.55 35.69 -135.50
C LYS A 172 43.85 34.82 -134.45
N GLU A 173 42.84 34.06 -134.85
CA GLU A 173 42.07 33.08 -134.11
C GLU A 173 42.91 31.83 -133.89
N LYS A 174 43.81 31.45 -134.80
CA LYS A 174 44.78 30.38 -134.53
C LYS A 174 45.81 30.81 -133.48
N GLU A 175 46.31 32.04 -133.53
CA GLU A 175 47.21 32.58 -132.50
C GLU A 175 46.48 32.83 -131.16
N GLU A 176 45.27 33.39 -131.20
CA GLU A 176 44.38 33.59 -130.05
C GLU A 176 43.95 32.25 -129.46
N LEU A 177 43.62 31.22 -130.25
CA LEU A 177 43.32 29.87 -129.76
C LEU A 177 44.57 29.18 -129.22
N THR A 178 45.78 29.48 -129.71
CA THR A 178 47.00 28.95 -129.09
C THR A 178 47.31 29.60 -127.75
N VAL A 179 47.08 30.92 -127.62
CA VAL A 179 47.19 31.66 -126.36
C VAL A 179 46.10 31.20 -125.40
N GLU A 180 44.86 31.10 -125.84
CA GLU A 180 43.72 30.62 -125.06
C GLU A 180 43.90 29.16 -124.64
N ARG A 181 44.51 28.30 -125.48
CA ARG A 181 44.87 26.93 -125.09
C ARG A 181 46.04 26.90 -124.09
N ASP A 182 46.99 27.82 -124.16
CA ASP A 182 48.06 27.93 -123.15
C ASP A 182 47.49 28.49 -121.83
N GLU A 183 46.62 29.51 -121.88
CA GLU A 183 45.90 30.06 -120.73
C GLU A 183 44.97 29.02 -120.09
N GLN A 184 44.22 28.26 -120.88
CA GLN A 184 43.40 27.15 -120.39
C GLN A 184 44.25 26.00 -119.85
N MET A 185 45.44 25.74 -120.41
CA MET A 185 46.37 24.74 -119.86
C MET A 185 46.97 25.21 -118.53
N GLU A 186 47.28 26.49 -118.41
CA GLU A 186 47.77 27.12 -117.18
C GLU A 186 46.66 27.15 -116.12
N GLU A 187 45.42 27.48 -116.49
CA GLU A 187 44.23 27.40 -115.64
C GLU A 187 43.91 25.96 -115.22
N ILE A 188 43.98 24.99 -116.13
CA ILE A 188 43.85 23.56 -115.80
C ILE A 188 44.97 23.13 -114.85
N SER A 189 46.20 23.65 -115.02
CA SER A 189 47.31 23.34 -114.12
C SER A 189 47.08 23.93 -112.72
N ALA A 190 46.61 25.18 -112.65
CA ALA A 190 46.26 25.89 -111.42
C ALA A 190 45.10 25.20 -110.69
N LEU A 191 44.04 24.84 -111.40
CA LEU A 191 42.89 24.09 -110.88
C LEU A 191 43.29 22.67 -110.45
N ARG A 192 44.25 22.03 -111.11
CA ARG A 192 44.78 20.72 -110.67
C ARG A 192 45.60 20.83 -109.39
N THR A 193 46.41 21.88 -109.24
CA THR A 193 47.12 22.15 -107.98
C THR A 193 46.14 22.49 -106.86
N GLU A 194 45.13 23.33 -107.12
CA GLU A 194 44.11 23.68 -106.14
C GLU A 194 43.24 22.47 -105.75
N LEU A 195 42.89 21.62 -106.72
CA LEU A 195 42.19 20.35 -106.46
C LEU A 195 43.04 19.42 -105.60
N SER A 196 44.36 19.34 -105.85
CA SER A 196 45.29 18.54 -105.04
C SER A 196 45.36 19.06 -103.59
N GLU A 197 45.48 20.38 -103.42
CA GLU A 197 45.50 21.01 -102.09
C GLU A 197 44.17 20.83 -101.34
N LEU A 198 43.04 20.93 -102.04
CA LEU A 198 41.72 20.68 -101.45
C LEU A 198 41.51 19.21 -101.09
N MET A 199 42.04 18.27 -101.90
CA MET A 199 42.02 16.84 -101.55
C MET A 199 42.87 16.55 -100.31
N GLU A 200 44.03 17.19 -100.17
CA GLU A 200 44.89 17.04 -99.01
C GLU A 200 44.25 17.63 -97.74
N LYS A 201 43.71 18.85 -97.82
CA LYS A 201 42.91 19.46 -96.74
C LYS A 201 41.69 18.62 -96.34
N ARG A 202 41.00 18.02 -97.32
CA ARG A 202 39.87 17.13 -97.05
C ARG A 202 40.33 15.87 -96.30
N LYS A 203 41.47 15.29 -96.69
CA LYS A 203 42.03 14.10 -96.04
C LYS A 203 42.49 14.41 -94.62
N GLU A 204 43.10 15.58 -94.38
CA GLU A 204 43.45 16.05 -93.03
C GLU A 204 42.20 16.22 -92.17
N ALA A 205 41.15 16.88 -92.69
CA ALA A 205 39.88 17.02 -91.99
C ALA A 205 39.17 15.68 -91.73
N GLU A 206 39.24 14.72 -92.65
CA GLU A 206 38.72 13.36 -92.45
C GLU A 206 39.47 12.62 -91.33
N ASN A 207 40.81 12.73 -91.27
CA ASN A 207 41.63 12.15 -90.21
C ASN A 207 41.35 12.79 -88.84
N GLU A 208 41.19 14.12 -88.79
CA GLU A 208 40.82 14.83 -87.57
C GLU A 208 39.41 14.42 -87.09
N ARG A 209 38.46 14.30 -88.02
CA ARG A 209 37.10 13.82 -87.72
C ARG A 209 37.12 12.42 -87.12
N GLU A 210 37.89 11.49 -87.69
CA GLU A 210 38.04 10.14 -87.14
C GLU A 210 38.71 10.15 -85.75
N SER A 211 39.72 11.00 -85.54
CA SER A 211 40.34 11.17 -84.22
C SER A 211 39.35 11.66 -83.16
N VAL A 212 38.50 12.64 -83.52
CA VAL A 212 37.47 13.18 -82.63
C VAL A 212 36.37 12.15 -82.38
N GLU A 213 35.92 11.40 -83.39
CA GLU A 213 34.95 10.31 -83.22
C GLU A 213 35.46 9.22 -82.26
N LEU A 214 36.74 8.87 -82.35
CA LEU A 214 37.39 7.93 -81.42
C LEU A 214 37.43 8.47 -79.99
N LYS A 215 37.70 9.76 -79.81
CA LYS A 215 37.67 10.42 -78.50
C LYS A 215 36.26 10.50 -77.92
N VAL A 216 35.26 10.76 -78.76
CA VAL A 216 33.85 10.74 -78.33
C VAL A 216 33.46 9.34 -77.86
N LEU A 217 33.84 8.28 -78.59
CA LEU A 217 33.61 6.90 -78.16
C LEU A 217 34.27 6.57 -76.82
N GLN A 218 35.52 6.97 -76.62
CA GLN A 218 36.24 6.79 -75.36
C GLN A 218 35.55 7.51 -74.20
N LEU A 219 35.15 8.77 -74.40
CA LEU A 219 34.40 9.54 -73.40
C LEU A 219 33.03 8.91 -73.12
N GLN A 220 32.36 8.35 -74.13
CA GLN A 220 31.10 7.63 -73.96
C GLN A 220 31.31 6.40 -73.05
N GLU A 221 32.37 5.61 -73.29
CA GLU A 221 32.72 4.45 -72.47
C GLU A 221 33.05 4.86 -71.02
N GLU A 222 33.84 5.92 -70.82
CA GLU A 222 34.15 6.45 -69.49
C GLU A 222 32.89 6.93 -68.75
N ILE A 223 31.97 7.62 -69.43
CA ILE A 223 30.67 8.03 -68.87
C ILE A 223 29.85 6.81 -68.45
N THR A 224 29.80 5.76 -69.28
CA THR A 224 29.07 4.53 -68.92
C THR A 224 29.70 3.83 -67.72
N ALA A 225 31.03 3.78 -67.63
CA ALA A 225 31.74 3.21 -66.49
C ALA A 225 31.49 4.02 -65.20
N LYS A 226 31.51 5.35 -65.29
CA LYS A 226 31.21 6.24 -64.16
C LYS A 226 29.76 6.14 -63.71
N ASN A 227 28.81 6.02 -64.62
CA ASN A 227 27.41 5.79 -64.27
C ASN A 227 27.21 4.46 -63.55
N GLN A 228 27.91 3.40 -63.96
CA GLN A 228 27.87 2.12 -63.25
C GLN A 228 28.50 2.19 -61.85
N GLU A 229 29.57 2.98 -61.65
CA GLU A 229 30.12 3.25 -60.31
C GLU A 229 29.12 4.00 -59.44
N ILE A 230 28.50 5.08 -59.96
CA ILE A 230 27.48 5.87 -59.24
C ILE A 230 26.30 4.98 -58.83
N ASP A 231 25.84 4.09 -59.69
CA ASP A 231 24.75 3.15 -59.36
C ASP A 231 25.14 2.15 -58.27
N ARG A 232 26.39 1.66 -58.27
CA ARG A 232 26.90 0.79 -57.21
C ARG A 232 27.00 1.52 -55.87
N ASP A 233 27.52 2.73 -55.87
CA ASP A 233 27.66 3.56 -54.67
C ASP A 233 26.30 4.02 -54.14
N SER A 234 25.35 4.34 -55.03
CA SER A 234 23.95 4.64 -54.69
C SER A 234 23.29 3.45 -53.97
N ARG A 235 23.44 2.23 -54.51
CA ARG A 235 22.91 1.01 -53.86
C ARG A 235 23.58 0.75 -52.51
N ARG A 236 24.89 0.98 -52.41
CA ARG A 236 25.66 0.83 -51.17
C ARG A 236 25.21 1.84 -50.12
N LYS A 237 25.03 3.10 -50.51
CA LYS A 237 24.49 4.18 -49.67
C LYS A 237 23.08 3.85 -49.18
N ALA A 238 22.17 3.43 -50.07
CA ALA A 238 20.81 3.06 -49.70
C ALA A 238 20.77 1.88 -48.71
N LYS A 239 21.68 0.91 -48.85
CA LYS A 239 21.82 -0.19 -47.90
C LYS A 239 22.32 0.31 -46.53
N LEU A 240 23.37 1.12 -46.51
CA LEU A 240 23.91 1.70 -45.27
C LEU A 240 22.89 2.62 -44.58
N GLU A 241 22.10 3.41 -45.31
CA GLU A 241 21.03 4.24 -44.75
C GLU A 241 19.87 3.42 -44.18
N LYS A 242 19.59 2.24 -44.76
CA LYS A 242 18.61 1.30 -44.21
C LYS A 242 19.14 0.66 -42.93
N ASP A 243 20.39 0.22 -42.93
CA ASP A 243 21.04 -0.39 -41.76
C ASP A 243 21.17 0.65 -40.62
N LEU A 244 21.54 1.89 -40.93
CA LEU A 244 21.59 3.00 -39.98
C LEU A 244 20.21 3.28 -39.36
N ARG A 245 19.14 3.31 -40.16
CA ARG A 245 17.77 3.44 -39.64
C ARG A 245 17.35 2.27 -38.76
N GLY A 246 17.76 1.05 -39.11
CA GLY A 246 17.53 -0.14 -38.29
C GLY A 246 18.20 -0.01 -36.92
N VAL A 247 19.49 0.33 -36.90
CA VAL A 247 20.25 0.54 -35.66
C VAL A 247 19.68 1.70 -34.84
N GLN A 248 19.28 2.81 -35.48
CA GLN A 248 18.65 3.93 -34.79
C GLN A 248 17.36 3.51 -34.08
N ALA A 249 16.49 2.74 -34.78
CA ALA A 249 15.27 2.22 -34.18
C ALA A 249 15.54 1.23 -33.04
N GLU A 250 16.58 0.40 -33.15
CA GLU A 250 17.00 -0.48 -32.06
C GLU A 250 17.51 0.31 -30.84
N VAL A 251 18.28 1.37 -31.06
CA VAL A 251 18.74 2.27 -29.99
C VAL A 251 17.56 2.96 -29.31
N ASP A 252 16.61 3.50 -30.09
CA ASP A 252 15.42 4.15 -29.55
C ASP A 252 14.58 3.18 -28.71
N ASN A 253 14.37 1.95 -29.20
CA ASN A 253 13.70 0.88 -28.45
C ASN A 253 14.44 0.54 -27.15
N LYS A 254 15.77 0.46 -27.19
CA LYS A 254 16.59 0.21 -25.99
C LYS A 254 16.54 1.36 -25.00
N VAL A 255 16.48 2.60 -25.46
CA VAL A 255 16.30 3.79 -24.61
C VAL A 255 14.93 3.76 -23.93
N GLU A 256 13.86 3.37 -24.64
CA GLU A 256 12.54 3.19 -24.03
C GLU A 256 12.52 2.05 -23.01
N GLU A 257 13.15 0.91 -23.30
CA GLU A 257 13.31 -0.19 -22.35
C GLU A 257 14.06 0.26 -21.09
N ILE A 258 15.15 1.02 -21.24
CA ILE A 258 15.92 1.58 -20.12
C ILE A 258 15.03 2.52 -19.29
N LYS A 259 14.27 3.42 -19.93
CA LYS A 259 13.33 4.31 -19.22
C LYS A 259 12.27 3.52 -18.45
N ALA A 260 11.70 2.47 -19.06
CA ALA A 260 10.71 1.61 -18.41
C ALA A 260 11.33 0.87 -17.20
N LYS A 261 12.56 0.36 -17.34
CA LYS A 261 13.30 -0.29 -16.25
C LYS A 261 13.67 0.69 -15.14
N GLN A 262 14.06 1.92 -15.47
CA GLN A 262 14.34 2.96 -14.49
C GLN A 262 13.08 3.34 -13.70
N ALA A 263 11.93 3.43 -14.36
CA ALA A 263 10.64 3.67 -13.69
C ALA A 263 10.25 2.51 -12.76
N GLN A 264 10.49 1.26 -13.16
CA GLN A 264 10.29 0.10 -12.29
C GLN A 264 11.23 0.11 -11.09
N LEU A 265 12.50 0.47 -11.28
CA LEU A 265 13.50 0.58 -10.21
C LEU A 265 13.12 1.66 -9.19
N ASN A 266 12.69 2.83 -9.66
CA ASN A 266 12.25 3.92 -8.79
C ASN A 266 11.02 3.52 -7.97
N LYS A 267 10.05 2.84 -8.59
CA LYS A 267 8.88 2.31 -7.88
C LYS A 267 9.27 1.26 -6.83
N ALA A 268 10.18 0.36 -7.17
CA ALA A 268 10.71 -0.62 -6.22
C ALA A 268 11.45 0.05 -5.05
N HIS A 269 12.20 1.12 -5.30
CA HIS A 269 12.82 1.93 -4.24
C HIS A 269 11.79 2.62 -3.33
N GLU A 270 10.73 3.21 -3.89
CA GLU A 270 9.65 3.78 -3.08
C GLU A 270 8.94 2.74 -2.23
N ASP A 271 8.67 1.56 -2.79
CA ASP A 271 8.00 0.48 -2.07
C ASP A 271 8.92 -0.13 -1.00
N TYR A 272 10.23 -0.23 -1.27
CA TYR A 272 11.24 -0.59 -0.28
C TYR A 272 11.29 0.42 0.86
N ALA A 273 11.34 1.72 0.58
CA ALA A 273 11.35 2.76 1.62
C ALA A 273 10.08 2.73 2.48
N LYS A 274 8.90 2.47 1.89
CA LYS A 274 7.66 2.27 2.64
C LYS A 274 7.73 1.02 3.53
N ALA A 275 8.23 -0.09 2.99
CA ALA A 275 8.38 -1.34 3.75
C ALA A 275 9.36 -1.18 4.92
N GLU A 276 10.48 -0.48 4.70
CA GLU A 276 11.48 -0.17 5.72
C GLU A 276 10.90 0.73 6.83
N GLN A 277 10.10 1.73 6.45
CA GLN A 277 9.39 2.57 7.42
C GLN A 277 8.38 1.77 8.25
N VAL A 278 7.62 0.88 7.61
CA VAL A 278 6.69 -0.03 8.32
C VAL A 278 7.44 -0.98 9.25
N LEU A 279 8.59 -1.52 8.82
CA LEU A 279 9.45 -2.36 9.65
C LEU A 279 9.94 -1.60 10.89
N LYS A 280 10.37 -0.35 10.72
CA LYS A 280 10.83 0.50 11.83
C LYS A 280 9.71 0.83 12.81
N ASP A 281 8.51 1.14 12.31
CA ASP A 281 7.33 1.42 13.14
C ASP A 281 6.85 0.16 13.89
N THR A 282 6.91 -1.00 13.25
CA THR A 282 6.57 -2.29 13.89
C THR A 282 7.61 -2.71 14.92
N GLN A 283 8.90 -2.53 14.66
CA GLN A 283 9.96 -2.73 15.67
C GLN A 283 9.74 -1.84 16.89
N LYS A 284 9.43 -0.56 16.70
CA LYS A 284 9.15 0.36 17.81
C LYS A 284 7.92 -0.04 18.62
N LYS A 285 6.86 -0.53 17.95
CA LYS A 285 5.68 -1.09 18.63
C LYS A 285 6.04 -2.35 19.41
N TYR A 286 6.84 -3.24 18.83
CA TYR A 286 7.30 -4.45 19.48
C TYR A 286 8.14 -4.15 20.72
N GLU A 287 9.11 -3.24 20.64
CA GLU A 287 9.91 -2.79 21.79
C GLU A 287 9.04 -2.19 22.90
N ASN A 288 8.01 -1.41 22.55
CA ASN A 288 7.08 -0.87 23.53
C ASN A 288 6.24 -1.97 24.20
N SER A 289 5.78 -2.97 23.43
CA SER A 289 5.07 -4.12 23.98
C SER A 289 5.96 -4.99 24.87
N VAL A 290 7.24 -5.18 24.52
CA VAL A 290 8.22 -5.87 25.37
C VAL A 290 8.40 -5.13 26.69
N LYS A 291 8.60 -3.81 26.66
CA LYS A 291 8.70 -2.99 27.87
C LYS A 291 7.43 -3.03 28.73
N GLN A 292 6.25 -3.06 28.10
CA GLN A 292 4.99 -3.23 28.83
C GLN A 292 4.90 -4.62 29.48
N ASN A 293 5.32 -5.68 28.79
CA ASN A 293 5.35 -7.03 29.35
C ASN A 293 6.34 -7.15 30.52
N GLU A 294 7.55 -6.58 30.39
CA GLU A 294 8.53 -6.53 31.49
C GLU A 294 7.96 -5.76 32.70
N ALA A 295 7.29 -4.63 32.47
CA ALA A 295 6.64 -3.88 33.54
C ALA A 295 5.50 -4.68 34.21
N LEU A 296 4.71 -5.41 33.43
CA LEU A 296 3.66 -6.30 33.94
C LEU A 296 4.23 -7.50 34.70
N GLU A 297 5.35 -8.08 34.26
CA GLU A 297 6.05 -9.14 35.00
C GLU A 297 6.55 -8.64 36.35
N VAL A 298 7.17 -7.46 36.40
CA VAL A 298 7.60 -6.85 37.67
C VAL A 298 6.41 -6.58 38.59
N MET A 299 5.28 -6.13 38.06
CA MET A 299 4.06 -5.92 38.83
C MET A 299 3.44 -7.23 39.33
N LEU A 300 3.45 -8.27 38.49
CA LEU A 300 3.00 -9.61 38.86
C LEU A 300 3.85 -10.17 39.99
N ASP A 301 5.17 -10.02 39.91
CA ASP A 301 6.09 -10.51 40.95
C ASP A 301 5.94 -9.76 42.27
N LYS A 302 5.70 -8.44 42.22
CA LYS A 302 5.32 -7.67 43.41
C LYS A 302 4.01 -8.18 44.02
N LYS A 303 2.99 -8.41 43.20
CA LYS A 303 1.69 -8.91 43.66
C LYS A 303 1.76 -10.34 44.21
N LYS A 304 2.60 -11.20 43.64
CA LYS A 304 2.90 -12.53 44.20
C LYS A 304 3.55 -12.42 45.57
N LYS A 305 4.56 -11.56 45.73
CA LYS A 305 5.21 -11.34 47.03
C LYS A 305 4.24 -10.77 48.08
N GLU A 306 3.38 -9.82 47.71
CA GLU A 306 2.33 -9.30 48.59
C GLU A 306 1.31 -10.38 48.97
N TYR A 307 0.91 -11.22 48.01
CA TYR A 307 0.03 -12.36 48.27
C TYR A 307 0.67 -13.36 49.24
N ASP A 308 1.92 -13.75 49.01
CA ASP A 308 2.65 -14.67 49.89
C ASP A 308 2.82 -14.09 51.30
N GLN A 309 3.02 -12.77 51.43
CA GLN A 309 3.05 -12.09 52.72
C GLN A 309 1.70 -12.15 53.44
N GLU A 310 0.58 -11.92 52.75
CA GLU A 310 -0.77 -12.03 53.34
C GLU A 310 -1.13 -13.49 53.69
N VAL A 311 -0.69 -14.46 52.88
CA VAL A 311 -0.84 -15.89 53.21
C VAL A 311 -0.09 -16.22 54.50
N ASN A 312 1.19 -15.84 54.60
CA ASN A 312 1.98 -16.06 55.82
C ASN A 312 1.37 -15.37 57.04
N ARG A 313 0.83 -14.16 56.87
CA ARG A 313 0.13 -13.41 57.92
C ARG A 313 -1.15 -14.11 58.36
N ASN A 314 -1.91 -14.68 57.42
CA ASN A 314 -3.11 -15.46 57.73
C ASN A 314 -2.76 -16.77 58.45
N GLU A 315 -1.69 -17.46 58.06
CA GLU A 315 -1.20 -18.66 58.75
C GLU A 315 -0.78 -18.34 60.19
N GLU A 316 -0.07 -17.22 60.40
CA GLU A 316 0.33 -16.79 61.74
C GLU A 316 -0.88 -16.38 62.60
N LEU A 317 -1.86 -15.68 62.04
CA LEU A 317 -3.10 -15.36 62.73
C LEU A 317 -3.92 -16.62 63.05
N ALA A 318 -3.95 -17.61 62.15
CA ALA A 318 -4.60 -18.89 62.40
C ALA A 318 -3.91 -19.67 63.52
N ARG A 319 -2.57 -19.64 63.56
CA ARG A 319 -1.76 -20.22 64.64
C ARG A 319 -2.09 -19.55 65.99
N GLN A 320 -2.08 -18.22 66.04
CA GLN A 320 -2.43 -17.45 67.24
C GLN A 320 -3.87 -17.73 67.69
N ASN A 321 -4.81 -17.85 66.75
CA ASN A 321 -6.20 -18.19 67.07
C ASN A 321 -6.30 -19.61 67.66
N SER A 322 -5.55 -20.57 67.11
CA SER A 322 -5.48 -21.93 67.66
C SER A 322 -4.89 -21.98 69.08
N GLU A 323 -3.86 -21.17 69.35
CA GLU A 323 -3.27 -21.01 70.69
C GLU A 323 -4.28 -20.40 71.67
N GLN A 324 -4.98 -19.33 71.27
CA GLN A 324 -6.03 -18.71 72.09
C GLN A 324 -7.21 -19.65 72.37
N ILE A 325 -7.62 -20.47 71.39
CA ILE A 325 -8.65 -21.49 71.58
C ILE A 325 -8.19 -22.55 72.60
N MET A 326 -6.92 -22.94 72.56
CA MET A 326 -6.35 -23.88 73.54
C MET A 326 -6.29 -23.26 74.95
N GLU A 327 -5.89 -21.99 75.08
CA GLU A 327 -5.93 -21.28 76.36
C GLU A 327 -7.36 -21.14 76.91
N LEU A 328 -8.34 -20.86 76.05
CA LEU A 328 -9.75 -20.79 76.45
C LEU A 328 -10.25 -22.14 76.96
N LYS A 329 -9.90 -23.26 76.30
CA LYS A 329 -10.23 -24.61 76.78
C LYS A 329 -9.62 -24.90 78.15
N MET A 330 -8.35 -24.56 78.36
CA MET A 330 -7.70 -24.72 79.67
C MET A 330 -8.42 -23.90 80.76
N LYS A 331 -8.82 -22.67 80.44
CA LYS A 331 -9.61 -21.83 81.37
C LYS A 331 -11.01 -22.38 81.62
N GLU A 332 -11.68 -22.92 80.60
CA GLU A 332 -12.99 -23.57 80.74
C GLU A 332 -12.90 -24.81 81.64
N GLU A 333 -11.85 -25.61 81.52
CA GLU A 333 -11.55 -26.73 82.41
C GLU A 333 -11.36 -26.26 83.86
N SER A 334 -10.54 -25.22 84.08
CA SER A 334 -10.39 -24.63 85.43
C SER A 334 -11.70 -24.06 85.97
N ILE A 335 -12.53 -23.42 85.14
CA ILE A 335 -13.86 -22.95 85.55
C ILE A 335 -14.76 -24.14 85.93
N ASN A 336 -14.68 -25.25 85.22
CA ASN A 336 -15.43 -26.46 85.55
C ASN A 336 -14.96 -27.08 86.88
N GLU A 337 -13.65 -27.09 87.15
CA GLU A 337 -13.11 -27.49 88.46
C GLU A 337 -13.64 -26.59 89.57
N PHE A 338 -13.59 -25.27 89.40
CA PHE A 338 -14.15 -24.32 90.37
C PHE A 338 -15.65 -24.50 90.55
N LYS A 339 -16.42 -24.78 89.48
CA LYS A 339 -17.86 -25.10 89.60
C LYS A 339 -18.09 -26.35 90.43
N GLN A 340 -17.31 -27.41 90.23
CA GLN A 340 -17.41 -28.63 91.04
C GLN A 340 -17.08 -28.35 92.51
N GLU A 341 -16.09 -27.49 92.78
CA GLU A 341 -15.72 -27.08 94.13
C GLU A 341 -16.81 -26.22 94.79
N ILE A 342 -17.40 -25.27 94.05
CA ILE A 342 -18.58 -24.51 94.50
C ILE A 342 -19.76 -25.44 94.80
N MET A 343 -20.00 -26.47 93.99
CA MET A 343 -21.05 -27.47 94.27
C MET A 343 -20.78 -28.24 95.58
N LYS A 344 -19.53 -28.62 95.85
CA LYS A 344 -19.14 -29.25 97.13
C LYS A 344 -19.38 -28.32 98.31
N ILE A 345 -18.94 -27.06 98.20
CA ILE A 345 -19.13 -26.02 99.24
C ILE A 345 -20.62 -25.76 99.48
N ASN A 346 -21.43 -25.64 98.43
CA ASN A 346 -22.88 -25.45 98.56
C ASN A 346 -23.55 -26.64 99.26
N LYS A 347 -23.13 -27.87 98.96
CA LYS A 347 -23.65 -29.07 99.64
C LYS A 347 -23.32 -29.09 101.13
N ILE A 348 -22.12 -28.61 101.50
CA ILE A 348 -21.73 -28.41 102.90
C ILE A 348 -22.57 -27.31 103.55
N ARG A 349 -22.76 -26.17 102.86
CA ARG A 349 -23.58 -25.03 103.33
C ARG A 349 -25.03 -25.45 103.59
N GLU A 350 -25.64 -26.21 102.68
CA GLU A 350 -26.99 -26.75 102.83
C GLU A 350 -27.09 -27.71 104.01
N GLY A 351 -26.08 -28.56 104.21
CA GLY A 351 -25.99 -29.44 105.39
C GLY A 351 -25.92 -28.65 106.70
N LEU A 352 -25.14 -27.56 106.73
CA LEU A 352 -25.06 -26.66 107.90
C LEU A 352 -26.37 -25.89 108.13
N GLN A 353 -27.04 -25.42 107.06
CA GLN A 353 -28.34 -24.76 107.17
C GLN A 353 -29.46 -25.69 107.68
N LYS A 354 -29.41 -27.00 107.35
CA LYS A 354 -30.33 -27.99 107.93
C LYS A 354 -30.08 -28.16 109.43
N LYS A 355 -28.81 -28.29 109.84
CA LYS A 355 -28.43 -28.36 111.26
C LYS A 355 -28.83 -27.10 112.04
N LEU A 356 -28.69 -25.92 111.43
CA LEU A 356 -29.12 -24.66 112.05
C LEU A 356 -30.64 -24.66 112.30
N ARG A 357 -31.43 -25.07 111.29
CA ARG A 357 -32.89 -25.20 111.43
C ARG A 357 -33.30 -26.21 112.51
N GLU A 358 -32.63 -27.36 112.59
CA GLU A 358 -32.88 -28.35 113.66
C GLU A 358 -32.59 -27.77 115.06
N ILE A 359 -31.56 -26.93 115.19
CA ILE A 359 -31.22 -26.26 116.46
C ILE A 359 -32.26 -25.17 116.80
N GLU A 360 -32.68 -24.38 115.81
CA GLU A 360 -33.73 -23.36 115.99
C GLU A 360 -35.07 -23.99 116.41
N GLU A 361 -35.44 -25.11 115.81
CA GLU A 361 -36.66 -25.85 116.15
C GLU A 361 -36.58 -26.45 117.56
N ARG A 362 -35.41 -26.98 117.97
CA ARG A 362 -35.17 -27.39 119.37
C ARG A 362 -35.27 -26.22 120.33
N LYS A 363 -34.75 -25.05 119.98
CA LYS A 363 -34.84 -23.83 120.80
C LYS A 363 -36.30 -23.40 120.97
N ALA A 364 -37.07 -23.38 119.89
CA ALA A 364 -38.50 -23.04 119.94
C ALA A 364 -39.29 -24.01 120.83
N ASN A 365 -38.99 -25.31 120.78
CA ASN A 365 -39.62 -26.31 121.66
C ASN A 365 -39.26 -26.09 123.14
N VAL A 366 -38.02 -25.68 123.45
CA VAL A 366 -37.62 -25.34 124.82
C VAL A 366 -38.30 -24.07 125.32
N GLU A 367 -38.44 -23.05 124.48
CA GLU A 367 -39.17 -21.82 124.80
C GLU A 367 -40.66 -22.10 125.04
N ALA A 368 -41.30 -22.93 124.22
CA ALA A 368 -42.69 -23.36 124.42
C ALA A 368 -42.88 -24.15 125.74
N ASN A 369 -41.92 -25.02 126.09
CA ASN A 369 -41.94 -25.73 127.38
C ASN A 369 -41.78 -24.79 128.57
N ARG A 370 -40.92 -23.76 128.45
CA ARG A 370 -40.77 -22.72 129.48
C ARG A 370 -42.07 -21.97 129.70
N ASP A 371 -42.74 -21.56 128.63
CA ASP A 371 -43.97 -20.78 128.71
C ASP A 371 -45.15 -21.61 129.27
N SER A 372 -45.20 -22.91 128.94
CA SER A 372 -46.14 -23.88 129.55
C SER A 372 -45.90 -24.04 131.05
N LEU A 373 -44.64 -24.17 131.49
CA LEU A 373 -44.30 -24.25 132.91
C LEU A 373 -44.63 -22.95 133.67
N MET A 374 -44.49 -21.78 133.04
CA MET A 374 -44.95 -20.52 133.64
C MET A 374 -46.47 -20.47 133.83
N GLN A 375 -47.26 -21.00 132.89
CA GLN A 375 -48.71 -21.08 133.04
C GLN A 375 -49.12 -22.05 134.17
N GLN A 376 -48.39 -23.15 134.37
CA GLN A 376 -48.64 -24.09 135.47
C GLN A 376 -48.29 -23.49 136.84
N ILE A 377 -47.27 -22.63 136.93
CA ILE A 377 -46.95 -21.89 138.16
C ILE A 377 -48.08 -20.91 138.51
N ALA A 378 -48.59 -20.16 137.53
CA ALA A 378 -49.68 -19.21 137.73
C ALA A 378 -51.01 -19.87 138.16
N SER A 379 -51.27 -21.13 137.76
CA SER A 379 -52.45 -21.86 138.22
C SER A 379 -52.33 -22.32 139.67
N ILE A 380 -51.14 -22.79 140.09
CA ILE A 380 -50.88 -23.24 141.48
C ILE A 380 -50.91 -22.06 142.46
N GLU A 381 -50.42 -20.88 142.06
CA GLU A 381 -50.52 -19.66 142.88
C GLU A 381 -51.98 -19.23 143.13
N LYS A 382 -52.88 -19.49 142.17
CA LYS A 382 -54.31 -19.16 142.29
C LYS A 382 -55.08 -20.14 143.18
N GLU A 383 -54.65 -21.40 143.23
CA GLU A 383 -55.21 -22.42 144.12
C GLU A 383 -54.79 -22.19 145.59
N LEU A 384 -53.57 -21.68 145.83
CA LEU A 384 -53.05 -21.37 147.17
C LEU A 384 -53.80 -20.22 147.89
N GLU A 385 -54.29 -19.24 147.13
CA GLU A 385 -55.04 -18.07 147.66
C GLU A 385 -56.50 -18.43 148.00
N GLN A 386 -57.05 -19.47 147.38
CA GLN A 386 -58.42 -19.93 147.58
C GLN A 386 -58.56 -20.76 148.88
N GLU A 387 -57.57 -21.60 149.19
CA GLU A 387 -57.47 -22.35 150.46
C GLU A 387 -57.28 -21.43 151.69
N ARG A 388 -56.60 -20.29 151.55
CA ARG A 388 -56.43 -19.31 152.64
C ARG A 388 -57.72 -18.60 153.07
N ARG A 389 -58.66 -18.37 152.14
CA ARG A 389 -59.96 -17.73 152.44
C ARG A 389 -60.95 -18.65 153.15
N GLN A 390 -60.78 -19.97 153.00
CA GLN A 390 -61.70 -20.96 153.59
C GLN A 390 -61.41 -21.18 155.09
N ALA A 391 -60.14 -21.09 155.51
CA ALA A 391 -59.70 -21.26 156.90
C ALA A 391 -60.03 -20.09 157.87
N GLU A 392 -60.28 -18.87 157.37
CA GLU A 392 -60.67 -17.71 158.22
C GLU A 392 -62.18 -17.63 158.51
N SER A 393 -63.01 -18.29 157.70
CA SER A 393 -64.48 -18.22 157.82
C SER A 393 -65.05 -19.15 158.89
N GLU A 394 -64.35 -20.23 159.25
CA GLU A 394 -64.80 -21.24 160.22
C GLU A 394 -64.48 -20.87 161.69
N ARG A 395 -63.69 -19.81 161.94
CA ARG A 395 -63.31 -19.37 163.29
C ARG A 395 -64.20 -18.24 163.86
N ARG A 396 -65.06 -17.61 163.04
CA ARG A 396 -65.93 -16.49 163.44
C ARG A 396 -67.38 -16.88 163.73
N SER A 397 -67.77 -18.13 163.46
CA SER A 397 -69.15 -18.62 163.64
C SER A 397 -69.46 -19.20 165.03
N PHE A 398 -68.51 -19.14 165.98
CA PHE A 398 -68.65 -19.75 167.33
C PHE A 398 -69.00 -18.78 168.47
N ASP A 399 -68.75 -17.47 168.35
CA ASP A 399 -68.80 -16.54 169.50
C ASP A 399 -69.98 -15.55 169.55
N GLU A 400 -70.90 -15.53 168.58
CA GLU A 400 -71.98 -14.50 168.53
C GLU A 400 -73.42 -15.07 168.56
N LEU A 401 -73.58 -16.36 168.90
CA LEU A 401 -74.88 -16.98 169.24
C LEU A 401 -75.20 -16.94 170.76
N LEU A 402 -74.61 -16.00 171.49
CA LEU A 402 -74.97 -15.69 172.88
C LEU A 402 -75.12 -14.18 173.08
N ARG A 403 -76.12 -13.63 172.36
CA ARG A 403 -77.10 -12.63 172.83
C ARG A 403 -76.51 -11.37 173.48
N GLU A 404 -76.94 -10.21 173.04
CA GLU A 404 -78.29 -9.77 173.39
C GLU A 404 -78.91 -9.02 172.21
N ARG A 405 -80.11 -9.36 171.72
CA ARG A 405 -81.42 -9.19 172.38
C ARG A 405 -81.67 -7.80 172.97
N ASP A 406 -80.67 -6.92 173.10
CA ASP A 406 -80.83 -5.69 173.86
C ASP A 406 -80.90 -4.47 172.96
N ILE A 407 -82.15 -4.24 172.56
CA ILE A 407 -82.79 -2.98 172.94
C ILE A 407 -82.15 -1.79 172.21
N ILE A 408 -82.44 -1.83 170.90
CA ILE A 408 -83.27 -0.78 170.34
C ILE A 408 -84.49 -0.66 171.26
N SER A 409 -84.45 0.28 172.20
CA SER A 409 -85.51 1.26 172.44
C SER A 409 -85.25 2.03 173.73
N LYS A 410 -84.63 3.19 173.55
CA LYS A 410 -84.79 4.33 174.43
C LYS A 410 -86.27 4.71 174.50
N SER A 411 -86.77 4.74 175.72
CA SER A 411 -87.69 5.74 176.27
C SER A 411 -88.99 6.04 175.51
N LEU A 412 -90.08 5.81 176.24
CA LEU A 412 -90.81 6.94 176.80
C LEU A 412 -91.27 6.60 178.22
N ARG A 413 -90.95 7.46 179.20
CA ARG A 413 -91.68 7.61 180.46
C ARG A 413 -93.12 8.00 180.10
N LYS A 414 -94.23 7.43 180.57
CA LYS A 414 -94.64 7.17 181.95
C LYS A 414 -96.05 6.54 181.87
N SER A 415 -96.35 5.59 182.74
CA SER A 415 -97.54 5.76 183.58
C SER A 415 -97.02 5.78 185.02
N GLU A 416 -97.41 6.81 185.76
CA GLU A 416 -97.04 7.02 187.15
C GLU A 416 -97.78 6.06 188.09
N GLY A 417 -97.20 5.87 189.28
CA GLY A 417 -97.88 5.28 190.41
C GLY A 417 -98.79 6.30 191.08
N SER A 418 -99.99 5.83 191.46
CA SER A 418 -100.80 6.44 192.49
C SER A 418 -100.15 6.21 193.85
N ALA A 419 -99.78 7.32 194.47
CA ALA A 419 -99.59 7.43 195.90
C ALA A 419 -100.83 6.93 196.68
N GLU A 420 -100.54 6.49 197.90
CA GLU A 420 -101.35 6.77 199.08
C GLU A 420 -102.80 6.25 199.11
N ARG A 421 -102.92 5.10 199.77
CA ARG A 421 -103.90 4.97 200.85
C ARG A 421 -103.22 4.40 202.09
N LEU A 422 -102.53 5.23 202.86
CA LEU A 422 -103.11 6.15 203.85
C LEU A 422 -103.32 5.46 205.21
N GLU A 423 -102.58 6.01 206.17
CA GLU A 423 -103.28 6.71 207.26
C GLU A 423 -103.93 5.87 208.36
N HIS A 424 -103.40 4.68 208.61
CA HIS A 424 -103.21 4.23 210.01
C HIS A 424 -101.79 4.51 210.55
N LEU A 425 -101.04 5.31 209.81
CA LEU A 425 -100.61 6.55 210.43
C LEU A 425 -101.88 7.16 211.09
N MET A 426 -102.37 6.79 212.29
CA MET A 426 -103.06 7.81 213.09
C MET A 426 -102.71 7.87 214.57
N LYS A 427 -102.15 6.83 215.19
CA LYS A 427 -101.62 6.97 216.56
C LYS A 427 -100.23 6.38 216.87
N MET A 428 -99.70 5.49 216.03
CA MET A 428 -98.23 5.50 215.77
C MET A 428 -97.82 6.81 215.04
N LYS A 429 -98.82 7.44 214.41
CA LYS A 429 -98.85 8.84 213.97
C LYS A 429 -98.58 9.85 215.05
N GLU A 430 -98.58 9.56 216.35
CA GLU A 430 -98.20 10.60 217.33
C GLU A 430 -96.69 10.82 217.38
N GLN A 431 -95.89 9.82 216.98
CA GLN A 431 -94.47 10.01 216.70
C GLN A 431 -94.23 10.47 215.25
N THR A 432 -95.10 10.12 214.30
CA THR A 432 -95.09 10.66 212.92
C THR A 432 -95.75 12.04 212.78
N ILE A 433 -96.43 12.56 213.80
CA ILE A 433 -96.99 13.92 213.85
C ILE A 433 -95.85 14.91 214.05
N LYS A 434 -94.81 14.52 214.80
CA LYS A 434 -93.62 15.37 214.98
C LYS A 434 -92.78 15.49 213.71
N THR A 435 -92.81 14.51 212.82
CA THR A 435 -92.19 14.60 211.49
C THR A 435 -93.11 15.25 210.45
N LEU A 436 -94.43 15.00 210.48
CA LEU A 436 -95.38 15.59 209.54
C LEU A 436 -95.69 17.08 209.77
N GLN A 437 -95.54 17.58 210.99
CA GLN A 437 -95.61 19.03 211.23
C GLN A 437 -94.48 19.79 210.54
N HIS A 438 -93.38 19.13 210.21
CA HIS A 438 -92.22 19.73 209.55
C HIS A 438 -92.31 19.73 208.01
N GLU A 439 -93.07 18.82 207.41
CA GLU A 439 -93.27 18.76 205.95
C GLU A 439 -94.47 19.62 205.47
N ILE A 440 -95.49 19.80 206.31
CA ILE A 440 -96.68 20.61 205.98
C ILE A 440 -96.34 22.10 205.79
N THR A 441 -95.30 22.59 206.46
CA THR A 441 -94.80 23.96 206.25
C THR A 441 -94.16 24.12 204.87
N ASN A 442 -93.46 23.10 204.38
CA ASN A 442 -92.80 23.15 203.06
C ASN A 442 -93.81 23.08 201.90
N PHE A 443 -94.88 22.29 202.02
CA PHE A 443 -95.88 22.18 200.95
C PHE A 443 -96.82 23.39 200.82
N LYS A 444 -97.03 24.17 201.89
CA LYS A 444 -97.76 25.45 201.77
C LYS A 444 -96.96 26.50 200.98
N GLU A 445 -95.64 26.40 200.97
CA GLU A 445 -94.78 27.27 200.17
C GLU A 445 -94.68 26.80 198.70
N GLU A 446 -94.68 25.48 198.44
CA GLU A 446 -94.66 24.91 197.09
C GLU A 446 -95.99 25.11 196.32
N ALA A 447 -97.14 24.99 196.99
CA ALA A 447 -98.46 25.14 196.34
C ALA A 447 -98.72 26.58 195.85
N LYS A 448 -98.11 27.57 196.51
CA LYS A 448 -98.14 28.97 196.07
C LYS A 448 -97.27 29.20 194.83
N LYS A 449 -96.17 28.46 194.67
CA LYS A 449 -95.31 28.49 193.47
C LYS A 449 -95.97 27.83 192.25
N GLN A 450 -96.68 26.71 192.43
CA GLN A 450 -97.29 26.00 191.30
C GLN A 450 -98.49 26.74 190.68
N ARG A 451 -99.24 27.52 191.45
CA ARG A 451 -100.34 28.35 190.92
C ARG A 451 -99.86 29.54 190.07
N SER A 452 -98.64 30.01 190.32
CA SER A 452 -97.97 31.04 189.52
C SER A 452 -97.49 30.50 188.16
N LEU A 453 -97.07 29.24 188.11
CA LEU A 453 -96.47 28.63 186.91
C LEU A 453 -97.53 28.23 185.85
N LEU A 454 -98.73 27.84 186.30
CA LEU A 454 -99.83 27.45 185.42
C LEU A 454 -100.35 28.61 184.53
N LEU A 455 -100.37 29.84 185.04
CA LEU A 455 -100.78 31.03 184.29
C LEU A 455 -99.74 31.47 183.23
N GLN A 456 -98.46 31.09 183.41
CA GLN A 456 -97.38 31.39 182.47
C GLN A 456 -97.41 30.44 181.26
N LEU A 457 -97.67 29.15 181.48
CA LEU A 457 -97.69 28.14 180.41
C LEU A 457 -98.89 28.28 179.47
N GLU A 458 -100.04 28.80 179.93
CA GLU A 458 -101.18 29.10 179.04
C GLU A 458 -100.88 30.25 178.06
N LYS A 459 -100.09 31.25 178.47
CA LYS A 459 -99.65 32.33 177.57
C LYS A 459 -98.63 31.87 176.52
N GLU A 460 -97.84 30.84 176.81
CA GLU A 460 -96.84 30.30 175.88
C GLU A 460 -97.47 29.42 174.79
N ARG A 461 -98.53 28.65 175.11
CA ARG A 461 -99.27 27.84 174.13
C ARG A 461 -99.82 28.67 172.97
N ASP A 462 -100.43 29.82 173.26
CA ASP A 462 -101.05 30.67 172.24
C ASP A 462 -100.02 31.41 171.36
N LYS A 463 -98.76 31.52 171.81
CA LYS A 463 -97.65 32.09 171.04
C LYS A 463 -97.08 31.10 170.03
N TYR A 464 -96.86 29.85 170.43
CA TYR A 464 -96.30 28.81 169.54
C TYR A 464 -97.26 28.33 168.45
N GLY A 465 -98.58 28.44 168.67
CA GLY A 465 -99.57 28.16 167.63
C GLY A 465 -99.44 29.07 166.39
N LYS A 466 -99.09 30.35 166.57
CA LYS A 466 -98.87 31.29 165.46
C LYS A 466 -97.54 31.06 164.74
N GLU A 467 -96.49 30.64 165.45
CA GLU A 467 -95.17 30.39 164.85
C GLU A 467 -95.16 29.13 163.96
N SER A 468 -95.97 28.12 164.27
CA SER A 468 -96.08 26.89 163.47
C SER A 468 -96.72 27.13 162.09
N THR A 469 -97.76 27.99 162.01
CA THR A 469 -98.42 28.30 160.74
C THR A 469 -97.50 29.04 159.77
N ASP A 470 -96.70 29.99 160.26
CA ASP A 470 -95.74 30.75 159.44
C ASP A 470 -94.58 29.90 158.91
N ALA A 471 -94.11 28.91 159.70
CA ALA A 471 -93.05 28.00 159.27
C ALA A 471 -93.49 27.09 158.11
N THR A 472 -94.75 26.65 158.12
CA THR A 472 -95.28 25.75 157.09
C THR A 472 -95.36 26.44 155.72
N GLN A 473 -95.70 27.74 155.68
CA GLN A 473 -95.78 28.51 154.44
C GLN A 473 -94.41 28.72 153.77
N LYS A 474 -93.33 28.87 154.55
CA LYS A 474 -91.96 28.98 154.03
C LYS A 474 -91.42 27.70 153.39
N CYS A 475 -91.81 26.53 153.91
CA CYS A 475 -91.34 25.25 153.38
C CYS A 475 -91.85 24.99 151.95
N LEU A 476 -93.10 25.36 151.67
CA LEU A 476 -93.69 25.21 150.33
C LEU A 476 -92.97 26.07 149.27
N GLN A 477 -92.59 27.31 149.61
CA GLN A 477 -91.85 28.19 148.68
C GLN A 477 -90.47 27.63 148.30
N GLN A 478 -89.73 27.06 149.26
CA GLN A 478 -88.41 26.47 148.97
C GLN A 478 -88.49 25.22 148.09
N MET A 479 -89.58 24.46 148.20
CA MET A 479 -89.77 23.24 147.41
C MET A 479 -90.00 23.54 145.92
N GLU A 480 -90.61 24.69 145.60
CA GLU A 480 -90.78 25.17 144.22
C GLU A 480 -89.43 25.62 143.60
N GLU A 481 -88.54 26.24 144.37
CA GLU A 481 -87.21 26.63 143.89
C GLU A 481 -86.31 25.44 143.53
N VAL A 482 -86.38 24.34 144.29
CA VAL A 482 -85.60 23.13 144.02
C VAL A 482 -85.99 22.52 142.67
N LYS A 483 -87.30 22.40 142.39
CA LYS A 483 -87.80 21.88 141.11
C LYS A 483 -87.32 22.69 139.91
N ARG A 484 -87.20 24.01 140.04
CA ARG A 484 -86.67 24.88 138.98
C ARG A 484 -85.20 24.58 138.69
N LYS A 485 -84.37 24.39 139.71
CA LYS A 485 -82.93 24.08 139.55
C LYS A 485 -82.67 22.70 138.96
N GLU A 486 -83.52 21.71 139.23
CA GLU A 486 -83.39 20.37 138.64
C GLU A 486 -83.59 20.38 137.10
N LEU A 487 -84.51 21.20 136.61
CA LEU A 487 -84.76 21.40 135.17
C LEU A 487 -83.57 22.04 134.45
N GLU A 488 -82.94 23.06 135.04
CA GLU A 488 -81.75 23.73 134.49
C GLU A 488 -80.55 22.78 134.38
N MET A 489 -80.35 21.94 135.40
CA MET A 489 -79.30 20.90 135.41
C MET A 489 -79.44 19.89 134.26
N LEU A 490 -80.67 19.53 133.90
CA LEU A 490 -80.94 18.55 132.85
C LEU A 490 -80.63 19.12 131.45
N GLN A 491 -80.90 20.40 131.22
CA GLN A 491 -80.51 21.09 129.98
C GLN A 491 -78.99 21.21 129.82
N GLN A 492 -78.25 21.55 130.88
CA GLN A 492 -76.79 21.67 130.80
C GLN A 492 -76.10 20.33 130.49
N LYS A 493 -76.57 19.22 131.05
CA LYS A 493 -76.02 17.88 130.74
C LYS A 493 -76.16 17.51 129.25
N LYS A 494 -77.26 17.90 128.61
CA LYS A 494 -77.48 17.64 127.17
C LYS A 494 -76.48 18.40 126.29
N LEU A 495 -76.21 19.67 126.61
CA LEU A 495 -75.24 20.50 125.87
C LEU A 495 -73.81 19.95 125.95
N ILE A 496 -73.41 19.38 127.09
CA ILE A 496 -72.08 18.77 127.26
C ILE A 496 -71.91 17.54 126.35
N ALA A 497 -72.92 16.68 126.28
CA ALA A 497 -72.88 15.48 125.42
C ALA A 497 -72.76 15.85 123.92
N GLU A 498 -73.47 16.89 123.49
CA GLU A 498 -73.41 17.38 122.10
C GLU A 498 -72.02 17.95 121.75
N ALA A 499 -71.35 18.64 122.69
CA ALA A 499 -70.01 19.16 122.49
C ALA A 499 -68.93 18.06 122.39
N GLN A 500 -69.05 17.00 123.20
CA GLN A 500 -68.10 15.88 123.19
C GLN A 500 -68.12 15.10 121.86
N ASN A 501 -69.29 14.87 121.28
CA ASN A 501 -69.41 14.19 119.98
C ASN A 501 -68.77 15.00 118.83
N LYS A 502 -68.90 16.33 118.85
CA LYS A 502 -68.26 17.19 117.84
C LYS A 502 -66.74 17.15 117.90
N LEU A 503 -66.16 17.10 119.10
CA LEU A 503 -64.72 17.00 119.29
C LEU A 503 -64.14 15.69 118.72
N GLN A 504 -64.87 14.57 118.91
CA GLN A 504 -64.42 13.27 118.43
C GLN A 504 -64.41 13.20 116.90
N GLN A 505 -65.42 13.76 116.23
CA GLN A 505 -65.48 13.82 114.77
C GLN A 505 -64.32 14.63 114.16
N GLN A 506 -63.89 15.73 114.79
CA GLN A 506 -62.78 16.53 114.27
C GLN A 506 -61.41 15.84 114.38
N LYS A 507 -61.17 15.03 115.42
CA LYS A 507 -59.91 14.28 115.56
C LYS A 507 -59.74 13.26 114.44
N THR A 508 -60.79 12.51 114.10
CA THR A 508 -60.76 11.52 113.01
C THR A 508 -60.47 12.15 111.65
N LEU A 509 -61.02 13.33 111.38
CA LEU A 509 -60.77 14.06 110.12
C LEU A 509 -59.32 14.55 110.01
N TYR A 510 -58.70 14.97 111.12
CA TYR A 510 -57.31 15.42 111.13
C TYR A 510 -56.32 14.27 110.89
N GLU A 511 -56.56 13.10 111.48
CA GLU A 511 -55.72 11.91 111.29
C GLU A 511 -55.74 11.42 109.84
N ALA A 512 -56.91 11.43 109.18
CA ALA A 512 -57.04 11.08 107.76
C ALA A 512 -56.28 12.06 106.84
N ALA A 513 -56.38 13.37 107.08
CA ALA A 513 -55.65 14.36 106.30
C ALA A 513 -54.12 14.22 106.46
N SER A 514 -53.65 13.79 107.64
CA SER A 514 -52.23 13.55 107.88
C SER A 514 -51.71 12.29 107.15
N SER A 515 -52.51 11.23 107.04
CA SER A 515 -52.13 10.04 106.26
C SER A 515 -52.08 10.33 104.76
N ASP A 516 -53.02 11.12 104.24
CA ASP A 516 -53.06 11.50 102.82
C ASP A 516 -51.85 12.35 102.43
N ARG A 517 -51.42 13.27 103.31
CA ARG A 517 -50.21 14.08 103.07
C ARG A 517 -48.96 13.21 102.93
N SER A 518 -48.81 12.19 103.78
CA SER A 518 -47.68 11.25 103.71
C SER A 518 -47.72 10.39 102.44
N LEU A 519 -48.91 9.97 102.00
CA LEU A 519 -49.09 9.20 100.77
C LEU A 519 -48.69 10.01 99.53
N TYR A 520 -49.21 11.24 99.39
CA TYR A 520 -48.90 12.09 98.24
C TYR A 520 -47.44 12.52 98.19
N SER A 521 -46.79 12.72 99.35
CA SER A 521 -45.34 13.00 99.39
C SER A 521 -44.51 11.83 98.86
N LYS A 522 -44.92 10.59 99.11
CA LYS A 522 -44.25 9.39 98.61
C LYS A 522 -44.44 9.23 97.10
N GLN A 523 -45.67 9.37 96.62
CA GLN A 523 -46.00 9.30 95.19
C GLN A 523 -45.27 10.38 94.37
N LEU A 524 -45.08 11.58 94.92
CA LEU A 524 -44.34 12.65 94.26
C LEU A 524 -42.85 12.30 94.06
N ILE A 525 -42.23 11.60 95.02
CA ILE A 525 -40.83 11.18 94.94
C ILE A 525 -40.68 10.06 93.90
N GLU A 526 -41.55 9.05 93.95
CA GLU A 526 -41.56 7.95 92.98
C GLU A 526 -41.74 8.46 91.54
N ALA A 527 -42.69 9.38 91.31
CA ALA A 527 -42.89 10.00 90.00
C ALA A 527 -41.67 10.84 89.53
N ARG A 528 -40.94 11.47 90.45
CA ARG A 528 -39.71 12.21 90.12
C ARG A 528 -38.59 11.26 89.70
N ASP A 529 -38.41 10.15 90.40
CA ASP A 529 -37.40 9.15 90.06
C ASP A 529 -37.69 8.51 88.70
N GLU A 530 -38.94 8.15 88.41
CA GLU A 530 -39.38 7.65 87.10
C GLU A 530 -39.08 8.65 85.97
N ILE A 531 -39.33 9.95 86.18
CA ILE A 531 -38.99 10.99 85.20
C ILE A 531 -37.48 11.03 84.94
N THR A 532 -36.64 10.87 85.98
CA THR A 532 -35.19 10.87 85.79
C THR A 532 -34.69 9.66 84.98
N ASP A 533 -35.28 8.49 85.20
CA ASP A 533 -34.95 7.28 84.45
C ASP A 533 -35.44 7.35 83.00
N MET A 534 -36.64 7.90 82.76
CA MET A 534 -37.13 8.15 81.40
C MET A 534 -36.23 9.15 80.65
N LYS A 535 -35.73 10.20 81.32
CA LYS A 535 -34.75 11.13 80.73
C LYS A 535 -33.42 10.46 80.38
N ARG A 536 -32.92 9.54 81.21
CA ARG A 536 -31.71 8.74 80.89
C ARG A 536 -31.95 7.84 79.68
N ARG A 537 -33.11 7.18 79.63
CA ARG A 537 -33.48 6.30 78.51
C ARG A 537 -33.59 7.05 77.19
N ILE A 538 -34.17 8.25 77.19
CA ILE A 538 -34.22 9.14 76.02
C ILE A 538 -32.82 9.51 75.54
N LYS A 539 -31.87 9.81 76.45
CA LYS A 539 -30.48 10.13 76.06
C LYS A 539 -29.79 8.93 75.39
N ILE A 540 -29.96 7.72 75.93
CA ILE A 540 -29.39 6.51 75.34
C ILE A 540 -29.98 6.24 73.96
N LEU A 541 -31.31 6.32 73.84
CA LEU A 541 -32.00 6.13 72.55
C LEU A 541 -31.60 7.21 71.53
N SER A 542 -31.42 8.46 71.95
CA SER A 542 -30.95 9.53 71.06
C SER A 542 -29.55 9.23 70.53
N HIS A 543 -28.64 8.77 71.39
CA HIS A 543 -27.29 8.38 70.96
C HIS A 543 -27.31 7.18 70.00
N GLN A 544 -28.16 6.19 70.25
CA GLN A 544 -28.35 5.06 69.34
C GLN A 544 -28.92 5.48 67.99
N ILE A 545 -29.86 6.43 67.97
CA ILE A 545 -30.41 7.00 66.73
C ILE A 545 -29.31 7.71 65.94
N ASP A 546 -28.45 8.48 66.60
CA ASP A 546 -27.38 9.21 65.92
C ASP A 546 -26.30 8.26 65.38
N GLN A 547 -25.93 7.20 66.12
CA GLN A 547 -25.06 6.13 65.62
C GLN A 547 -25.65 5.44 64.38
N LEU A 548 -26.93 5.08 64.43
CA LEU A 548 -27.61 4.45 63.29
C LEU A 548 -27.70 5.40 62.08
N LYS A 549 -27.89 6.71 62.30
CA LYS A 549 -27.86 7.70 61.21
C LYS A 549 -26.47 7.81 60.58
N GLU A 550 -25.41 7.80 61.36
CA GLU A 550 -24.03 7.80 60.84
C GLU A 550 -23.71 6.53 60.06
N GLU A 551 -24.14 5.36 60.56
CA GLU A 551 -24.00 4.09 59.83
C GLU A 551 -24.79 4.07 58.51
N ILE A 552 -26.02 4.60 58.51
CA ILE A 552 -26.82 4.73 57.28
C ILE A 552 -26.12 5.68 56.30
N ALA A 553 -25.66 6.85 56.75
CA ALA A 553 -24.95 7.80 55.90
C ALA A 553 -23.64 7.21 55.31
N ALA A 554 -22.90 6.42 56.10
CA ALA A 554 -21.71 5.73 55.62
C ALA A 554 -22.04 4.67 54.56
N LYS A 555 -23.11 3.88 54.77
CA LYS A 555 -23.59 2.88 53.82
C LYS A 555 -24.15 3.50 52.54
N ASP A 556 -24.88 4.60 52.64
CA ASP A 556 -25.37 5.36 51.49
C ASP A 556 -24.21 5.93 50.67
N GLY A 557 -23.19 6.48 51.34
CA GLY A 557 -21.96 6.92 50.68
C GLY A 557 -21.21 5.79 49.96
N ALA A 558 -21.17 4.59 50.54
CA ALA A 558 -20.60 3.41 49.90
C ALA A 558 -21.43 2.93 48.70
N MET A 559 -22.77 2.91 48.82
CA MET A 559 -23.69 2.57 47.74
C MET A 559 -23.56 3.52 46.54
N VAL A 560 -23.42 4.82 46.79
CA VAL A 560 -23.22 5.81 45.71
C VAL A 560 -21.89 5.56 44.97
N LYS A 561 -20.81 5.24 45.69
CA LYS A 561 -19.52 4.90 45.07
C LYS A 561 -19.63 3.64 44.22
N VAL A 562 -20.21 2.57 44.76
CA VAL A 562 -20.42 1.31 44.03
C VAL A 562 -21.28 1.51 42.79
N ASN A 563 -22.34 2.33 42.87
CA ASN A 563 -23.16 2.65 41.70
C ASN A 563 -22.40 3.46 40.64
N ALA A 564 -21.52 4.39 41.06
CA ALA A 564 -20.68 5.13 40.13
C ALA A 564 -19.66 4.21 39.43
N ASP A 565 -19.04 3.30 40.16
CA ASP A 565 -18.10 2.30 39.64
C ASP A 565 -18.80 1.31 38.71
N LEU A 566 -20.01 0.85 39.04
CA LEU A 566 -20.84 0.02 38.17
C LEU A 566 -21.19 0.72 36.86
N MET A 567 -21.60 1.99 36.92
CA MET A 567 -21.86 2.78 35.71
C MET A 567 -20.60 2.97 34.86
N HIS A 568 -19.43 3.11 35.47
CA HIS A 568 -18.16 3.19 34.75
C HIS A 568 -17.86 1.87 34.05
N LEU A 569 -17.96 0.76 34.77
CA LEU A 569 -17.76 -0.60 34.24
C LEU A 569 -18.76 -0.96 33.14
N GLU A 570 -20.02 -0.55 33.25
CA GLU A 570 -21.02 -0.75 32.19
C GLU A 570 -20.65 0.01 30.91
N ARG A 571 -20.19 1.27 31.02
CA ARG A 571 -19.73 2.02 29.85
C ARG A 571 -18.49 1.41 29.21
N GLU A 572 -17.54 0.95 30.02
CA GLU A 572 -16.34 0.26 29.52
C GLU A 572 -16.72 -1.06 28.83
N LYS A 573 -17.66 -1.82 29.41
CA LYS A 573 -18.20 -3.04 28.80
C LYS A 573 -18.86 -2.74 27.46
N ASP A 574 -19.68 -1.69 27.37
CA ASP A 574 -20.36 -1.31 26.12
C ASP A 574 -19.35 -0.84 25.06
N ASN A 575 -18.33 -0.08 25.46
CA ASN A 575 -17.24 0.33 24.56
C ASN A 575 -16.44 -0.88 24.06
N LEU A 576 -16.05 -1.80 24.95
CA LEU A 576 -15.33 -3.03 24.57
C LEU A 576 -16.21 -3.93 23.69
N SER A 577 -17.51 -4.00 23.96
CA SER A 577 -18.47 -4.72 23.12
C SER A 577 -18.57 -4.13 21.71
N ALA A 578 -18.61 -2.80 21.60
CA ALA A 578 -18.60 -2.09 20.32
C ALA A 578 -17.29 -2.30 19.55
N GLU A 579 -16.15 -2.24 20.25
CA GLU A 579 -14.84 -2.53 19.65
C GLU A 579 -14.73 -3.98 19.16
N ILE A 580 -15.18 -4.95 19.96
CA ILE A 580 -15.21 -6.36 19.57
C ILE A 580 -16.11 -6.57 18.34
N SER A 581 -17.27 -5.91 18.30
CA SER A 581 -18.17 -5.94 17.15
C SER A 581 -17.52 -5.36 15.89
N GLY A 582 -16.86 -4.21 16.02
CA GLY A 582 -16.10 -3.58 14.92
C GLY A 582 -14.97 -4.47 14.41
N ARG A 583 -14.17 -5.05 15.30
CA ARG A 583 -13.08 -5.97 14.92
C ARG A 583 -13.58 -7.26 14.29
N LYS A 584 -14.75 -7.77 14.71
CA LYS A 584 -15.39 -8.91 14.04
C LYS A 584 -15.78 -8.58 12.61
N GLN A 585 -16.37 -7.41 12.36
CA GLN A 585 -16.72 -6.96 11.00
C GLN A 585 -15.49 -6.77 10.13
N GLU A 586 -14.42 -6.17 10.65
CA GLU A 586 -13.14 -6.04 9.94
C GLU A 586 -12.52 -7.40 9.59
N LEU A 587 -12.56 -8.35 10.54
CA LEU A 587 -12.05 -9.70 10.32
C LEU A 587 -12.87 -10.47 9.28
N GLU A 588 -14.19 -10.29 9.27
CA GLU A 588 -15.07 -10.91 8.30
C GLU A 588 -14.89 -10.32 6.89
N ALA A 589 -14.73 -9.00 6.79
CA ALA A 589 -14.36 -8.33 5.53
C ALA A 589 -12.98 -8.81 5.02
N ALA A 590 -11.99 -8.94 5.91
CA ALA A 590 -10.67 -9.46 5.55
C ALA A 590 -10.74 -10.93 5.09
N ARG A 591 -11.58 -11.76 5.72
CA ARG A 591 -11.80 -13.15 5.30
C ARG A 591 -12.44 -13.23 3.91
N GLN A 592 -13.44 -12.40 3.63
CA GLN A 592 -14.06 -12.34 2.30
C GLN A 592 -13.06 -11.90 1.23
N LEU A 593 -12.22 -10.91 1.54
CA LEU A 593 -11.16 -10.45 0.63
C LEU A 593 -10.12 -11.55 0.37
N LEU A 594 -9.72 -12.29 1.42
CA LEU A 594 -8.81 -13.43 1.30
C LEU A 594 -9.41 -14.55 0.44
N GLU A 595 -10.71 -14.84 0.59
CA GLU A 595 -11.40 -15.86 -0.22
C GLU A 595 -11.49 -15.44 -1.69
N ASN A 596 -11.78 -14.17 -1.96
CA ASN A 596 -11.76 -13.61 -3.32
C ASN A 596 -10.35 -13.72 -3.93
N GLN A 597 -9.30 -13.39 -3.17
CA GLN A 597 -7.92 -13.53 -3.62
C GLN A 597 -7.53 -14.99 -3.87
N LYS A 598 -7.95 -15.94 -3.03
CA LYS A 598 -7.74 -17.38 -3.26
C LYS A 598 -8.43 -17.87 -4.53
N ASN A 599 -9.64 -17.38 -4.81
CA ASN A 599 -10.36 -17.73 -6.02
C ASN A 599 -9.67 -17.15 -7.26
N GLU A 600 -9.15 -15.93 -7.18
CA GLU A 600 -8.38 -15.33 -8.26
C GLU A 600 -7.04 -16.05 -8.46
N GLU A 601 -6.36 -16.43 -7.39
CA GLU A 601 -5.15 -17.27 -7.44
C GLU A 601 -5.43 -18.61 -8.14
N LYS A 602 -6.54 -19.28 -7.84
CA LYS A 602 -6.95 -20.52 -8.53
C LYS A 602 -7.17 -20.29 -10.02
N LYS A 603 -7.83 -19.19 -10.43
CA LYS A 603 -8.02 -18.86 -11.84
C LYS A 603 -6.68 -18.60 -12.54
N LEU A 604 -5.81 -17.79 -11.94
CA LEU A 604 -4.49 -17.49 -12.47
C LEU A 604 -3.62 -18.75 -12.60
N ARG A 605 -3.67 -19.64 -11.60
CA ARG A 605 -3.00 -20.95 -11.67
C ARG A 605 -3.52 -21.78 -12.84
N LYS A 606 -4.84 -21.78 -13.08
CA LYS A 606 -5.43 -22.49 -14.23
C LYS A 606 -4.93 -21.92 -15.56
N VAL A 607 -4.95 -20.60 -15.71
CA VAL A 607 -4.41 -19.91 -16.90
C VAL A 607 -2.93 -20.24 -17.10
N LEU A 608 -2.14 -20.24 -16.02
CA LEU A 608 -0.72 -20.59 -16.08
C LEU A 608 -0.51 -22.04 -16.53
N THR A 609 -1.33 -22.98 -16.04
CA THR A 609 -1.26 -24.38 -16.49
C THR A 609 -1.66 -24.53 -17.95
N GLU A 610 -2.73 -23.86 -18.41
CA GLU A 610 -3.18 -23.88 -19.80
C GLU A 610 -2.10 -23.28 -20.74
N ALA A 611 -1.51 -22.14 -20.36
CA ALA A 611 -0.41 -21.52 -21.09
C ALA A 611 0.85 -22.40 -21.14
N SER A 612 1.17 -23.10 -20.04
CA SER A 612 2.29 -24.03 -19.99
C SER A 612 2.07 -25.24 -20.90
N THR A 613 0.84 -25.77 -20.93
CA THR A 613 0.49 -26.87 -21.84
C THR A 613 0.52 -26.46 -23.30
N GLU A 614 0.06 -25.25 -23.63
CA GLU A 614 0.10 -24.74 -25.00
C GLU A 614 1.54 -24.46 -25.44
N SER A 615 2.39 -23.91 -24.55
CA SER A 615 3.82 -23.73 -24.84
C SER A 615 4.53 -25.06 -25.09
N ALA A 616 4.22 -26.11 -24.32
CA ALA A 616 4.77 -27.44 -24.54
C ALA A 616 4.31 -28.03 -25.87
N ARG A 617 3.04 -27.81 -26.25
CA ARG A 617 2.50 -28.24 -27.55
C ARG A 617 3.19 -27.52 -28.71
N GLN A 618 3.35 -26.20 -28.64
CA GLN A 618 4.03 -25.41 -29.67
C GLN A 618 5.50 -25.81 -29.84
N LYS A 619 6.20 -26.12 -28.74
CA LYS A 619 7.58 -26.66 -28.83
C LYS A 619 7.62 -27.98 -29.58
N LYS A 620 6.67 -28.88 -29.33
CA LYS A 620 6.59 -30.16 -30.04
C LYS A 620 6.27 -29.99 -31.53
N GLU A 621 5.38 -29.06 -31.88
CA GLU A 621 5.10 -28.70 -33.27
C GLU A 621 6.34 -28.11 -33.96
N LEU A 622 7.08 -27.24 -33.27
CA LEU A 622 8.34 -26.69 -33.79
C LEU A 622 9.39 -27.79 -34.03
N GLU A 623 9.56 -28.71 -33.08
CA GLU A 623 10.47 -29.86 -33.25
C GLU A 623 10.07 -30.73 -34.45
N GLN A 624 8.77 -30.94 -34.67
CA GLN A 624 8.28 -31.65 -35.86
C GLN A 624 8.65 -30.92 -37.15
N VAL A 625 8.42 -29.60 -37.22
CA VAL A 625 8.77 -28.78 -38.40
C VAL A 625 10.28 -28.78 -38.64
N ILE A 626 11.10 -28.73 -37.58
CA ILE A 626 12.55 -28.84 -37.68
C ILE A 626 12.94 -30.21 -38.26
N ASN A 627 12.36 -31.29 -37.76
CA ASN A 627 12.63 -32.63 -38.26
C ASN A 627 12.21 -32.77 -39.74
N GLU A 628 11.06 -32.24 -40.13
CA GLU A 628 10.60 -32.22 -41.52
C GLU A 628 11.56 -31.42 -42.41
N ARG A 629 11.97 -30.22 -41.96
CA ARG A 629 12.98 -29.40 -42.64
C ARG A 629 14.27 -30.17 -42.84
N ASP A 630 14.75 -30.89 -41.83
CA ASP A 630 16.02 -31.61 -41.89
C ASP A 630 15.95 -32.82 -42.82
N ILE A 631 14.81 -33.54 -42.83
CA ILE A 631 14.55 -34.62 -43.79
C ILE A 631 14.52 -34.06 -45.22
N LEU A 632 13.78 -32.99 -45.46
CA LEU A 632 13.69 -32.35 -46.77
C LEU A 632 15.04 -31.77 -47.21
N GLY A 633 15.78 -31.15 -46.29
CA GLY A 633 17.14 -30.66 -46.54
C GLY A 633 18.07 -31.79 -46.98
N THR A 634 18.02 -32.93 -46.29
CA THR A 634 18.80 -34.12 -46.66
C THR A 634 18.38 -34.66 -48.03
N GLN A 635 17.08 -34.68 -48.35
CA GLN A 635 16.60 -35.12 -49.67
C GLN A 635 17.07 -34.19 -50.79
N VAL A 636 17.01 -32.87 -50.58
CA VAL A 636 17.49 -31.87 -51.55
C VAL A 636 18.99 -32.03 -51.81
N ILE A 637 19.79 -32.23 -50.76
CA ILE A 637 21.24 -32.48 -50.91
C ILE A 637 21.48 -33.73 -51.77
N ARG A 638 20.82 -34.86 -51.45
CA ARG A 638 20.95 -36.10 -52.24
C ARG A 638 20.56 -35.90 -53.71
N ARG A 639 19.48 -35.16 -53.97
CA ARG A 639 19.04 -34.86 -55.34
C ARG A 639 20.01 -33.96 -56.08
N ASN A 640 20.66 -33.04 -55.39
CA ASN A 640 21.69 -32.18 -55.96
C ASN A 640 22.97 -32.97 -56.30
N ASP A 641 23.35 -33.92 -55.44
CA ASP A 641 24.46 -34.85 -55.70
C ASP A 641 24.16 -35.74 -56.91
N GLU A 642 22.93 -36.28 -57.00
CA GLU A 642 22.45 -37.05 -58.16
C GLU A 642 22.49 -36.22 -59.45
N LEU A 643 22.04 -34.96 -59.41
CA LEU A 643 22.11 -34.04 -60.56
C LEU A 643 23.56 -33.78 -60.99
N SER A 644 24.46 -33.56 -60.04
CA SER A 644 25.88 -33.35 -60.32
C SER A 644 26.52 -34.58 -60.99
N LEU A 645 26.21 -35.78 -60.49
CA LEU A 645 26.62 -37.04 -61.12
C LEU A 645 26.07 -37.20 -62.54
N LEU A 646 24.82 -36.81 -62.78
CA LEU A 646 24.21 -36.84 -64.11
C LEU A 646 24.89 -35.85 -65.08
N TYR A 647 25.20 -34.63 -64.63
CA TYR A 647 25.93 -33.67 -65.45
C TYR A 647 27.32 -34.18 -65.84
N GLU A 648 28.05 -34.77 -64.89
CA GLU A 648 29.37 -35.33 -65.21
C GLU A 648 29.26 -36.54 -66.15
N LYS A 649 28.22 -37.37 -66.00
CA LYS A 649 27.93 -38.46 -66.93
C LYS A 649 27.64 -37.95 -68.34
N ILE A 650 26.81 -36.91 -68.49
CA ILE A 650 26.51 -36.28 -69.78
C ILE A 650 27.79 -35.73 -70.41
N LYS A 651 28.63 -35.06 -69.63
CA LYS A 651 29.91 -34.50 -70.10
C LYS A 651 30.87 -35.59 -70.61
N ILE A 652 30.99 -36.71 -69.88
CA ILE A 652 31.79 -37.86 -70.32
C ILE A 652 31.22 -38.47 -71.60
N GLN A 653 29.91 -38.63 -71.68
CA GLN A 653 29.24 -39.16 -72.87
C GLN A 653 29.43 -38.25 -74.09
N GLN A 654 29.33 -36.93 -73.90
CA GLN A 654 29.57 -35.95 -74.96
C GLN A 654 31.02 -36.02 -75.45
N SER A 655 32.00 -36.02 -74.53
CA SER A 655 33.41 -36.18 -74.90
C SER A 655 33.68 -37.48 -75.66
N THR A 656 33.00 -38.57 -75.28
CA THR A 656 33.10 -39.86 -75.98
C THR A 656 32.49 -39.81 -77.37
N LEU A 657 31.34 -39.14 -77.50
CA LEU A 657 30.65 -38.91 -78.78
C LEU A 657 31.53 -38.09 -79.72
N ASP A 658 32.07 -36.97 -79.24
CA ASP A 658 32.93 -36.08 -80.04
C ASP A 658 34.18 -36.82 -80.53
N LYS A 659 34.82 -37.62 -79.68
CA LYS A 659 35.94 -38.49 -80.08
C LYS A 659 35.52 -39.51 -81.14
N GLY A 660 34.35 -40.13 -80.96
CA GLY A 660 33.77 -41.06 -81.94
C GLY A 660 33.48 -40.39 -83.28
N GLU A 661 32.96 -39.16 -83.27
CA GLU A 661 32.68 -38.38 -84.47
C GLU A 661 33.96 -38.02 -85.23
N ILE A 662 35.01 -37.60 -84.52
CA ILE A 662 36.33 -37.32 -85.12
C ILE A 662 36.89 -38.59 -85.77
N GLN A 663 36.85 -39.72 -85.07
CA GLN A 663 37.31 -41.00 -85.62
C GLN A 663 36.49 -41.41 -86.84
N TYR A 664 35.16 -41.27 -86.79
CA TYR A 664 34.28 -41.56 -87.91
C TYR A 664 34.61 -40.70 -89.12
N LYS A 665 34.78 -39.37 -88.94
CA LYS A 665 35.19 -38.45 -90.01
C LYS A 665 36.52 -38.84 -90.64
N SER A 666 37.51 -39.21 -89.81
CA SER A 666 38.80 -39.71 -90.30
C SER A 666 38.63 -40.98 -91.14
N ARG A 667 37.79 -41.95 -90.72
CA ARG A 667 37.52 -43.15 -91.53
C ARG A 667 36.78 -42.86 -92.82
N VAL A 668 35.87 -41.88 -92.83
CA VAL A 668 35.20 -41.44 -94.07
C VAL A 668 36.22 -40.83 -95.04
N GLU A 669 37.18 -40.06 -94.56
CA GLU A 669 38.24 -39.50 -95.39
C GLU A 669 39.21 -40.60 -95.88
N ASP A 670 39.60 -41.56 -95.04
CA ASP A 670 40.37 -42.74 -95.47
C ASP A 670 39.65 -43.48 -96.62
N ILE A 671 38.34 -43.71 -96.47
CA ILE A 671 37.51 -44.34 -97.51
C ILE A 671 37.50 -43.49 -98.79
N ARG A 672 37.44 -42.16 -98.69
CA ARG A 672 37.49 -41.25 -99.84
C ARG A 672 38.83 -41.36 -100.56
N ILE A 673 39.94 -41.34 -99.84
CA ILE A 673 41.29 -41.51 -100.38
C ILE A 673 41.41 -42.86 -101.08
N LEU A 674 40.99 -43.95 -100.43
CA LEU A 674 41.00 -45.29 -101.02
C LEU A 674 40.13 -45.37 -102.28
N LYS A 675 38.96 -44.71 -102.32
CA LYS A 675 38.13 -44.62 -103.52
C LYS A 675 38.85 -43.87 -104.66
N LEU A 676 39.61 -42.82 -104.36
CA LEU A 676 40.42 -42.10 -105.35
C LEU A 676 41.57 -42.98 -105.87
N GLU A 677 42.25 -43.72 -104.98
CA GLU A 677 43.33 -44.64 -105.38
C GLU A 677 42.78 -45.79 -106.24
N ILE A 678 41.62 -46.36 -105.90
CA ILE A 678 40.94 -47.35 -106.74
C ILE A 678 40.62 -46.77 -108.12
N LYS A 679 40.14 -45.51 -108.20
CA LYS A 679 39.87 -44.85 -109.49
C LYS A 679 41.17 -44.67 -110.29
N LYS A 680 42.27 -44.27 -109.65
CA LYS A 680 43.59 -44.12 -110.28
C LYS A 680 44.09 -45.46 -110.81
N LEU A 681 44.13 -46.50 -109.98
CA LEU A 681 44.55 -47.86 -110.38
C LEU A 681 43.68 -48.43 -111.50
N ARG A 682 42.36 -48.16 -111.50
CA ARG A 682 41.48 -48.53 -112.61
C ARG A 682 41.83 -47.81 -113.91
N ARG A 683 42.18 -46.51 -113.85
CA ARG A 683 42.64 -45.76 -115.02
C ARG A 683 43.98 -46.29 -115.54
N GLU A 684 44.94 -46.53 -114.65
CA GLU A 684 46.25 -47.13 -114.98
C GLU A 684 46.08 -48.50 -115.62
N LYS A 685 45.26 -49.38 -115.04
CA LYS A 685 44.89 -50.67 -115.65
C LYS A 685 44.29 -50.47 -117.04
N GLY A 686 43.40 -49.50 -117.21
CA GLY A 686 42.81 -49.18 -118.51
C GLY A 686 43.85 -48.73 -119.55
N LEU A 687 44.80 -47.88 -119.17
CA LEU A 687 45.91 -47.45 -120.03
C LEU A 687 46.84 -48.62 -120.38
N LEU A 688 47.22 -49.43 -119.40
CA LEU A 688 48.03 -50.63 -119.62
C LEU A 688 47.32 -51.65 -120.52
N THR A 689 46.01 -51.83 -120.36
CA THR A 689 45.22 -52.72 -121.23
C THR A 689 45.23 -52.22 -122.68
N LYS A 690 45.08 -50.91 -122.90
CA LYS A 690 45.24 -50.30 -124.24
C LYS A 690 46.67 -50.47 -124.78
N SER A 691 47.68 -50.30 -123.94
CA SER A 691 49.08 -50.52 -124.32
C SER A 691 49.32 -51.99 -124.72
N VAL A 692 48.70 -52.95 -124.03
CA VAL A 692 48.78 -54.38 -124.38
C VAL A 692 48.07 -54.66 -125.70
N ALA A 693 46.92 -54.03 -125.98
CA ALA A 693 46.26 -54.16 -127.28
C ALA A 693 47.17 -53.69 -128.42
N ASN A 694 47.91 -52.59 -128.23
CA ASN A 694 48.87 -52.09 -129.21
C ASN A 694 50.04 -53.06 -129.45
N ILE A 695 50.36 -53.97 -128.51
CA ILE A 695 51.42 -54.98 -128.70
C ILE A 695 51.05 -55.95 -129.83
N GLU A 696 49.76 -56.27 -130.03
CA GLU A 696 49.35 -57.13 -131.15
C GLU A 696 49.52 -56.42 -132.50
N ASP A 697 49.16 -55.14 -132.58
CA ASP A 697 49.38 -54.34 -133.79
C ASP A 697 50.88 -54.19 -134.07
N LEU A 698 51.69 -53.88 -133.05
CA LEU A 698 53.16 -53.86 -133.15
C LEU A 698 53.76 -55.21 -133.54
N LYS A 699 53.18 -56.34 -133.10
CA LYS A 699 53.58 -57.68 -133.56
C LYS A 699 53.20 -57.90 -135.01
N ARG A 700 52.04 -57.43 -135.48
CA ARG A 700 51.65 -57.50 -136.89
C ARG A 700 52.58 -56.65 -137.74
N GLU A 701 52.89 -55.42 -137.32
CA GLU A 701 53.89 -54.56 -137.96
C GLU A 701 55.28 -55.21 -137.94
N LEU A 702 55.71 -55.83 -136.84
CA LEU A 702 56.97 -56.56 -136.77
C LEU A 702 56.99 -57.73 -137.76
N CYS A 703 55.92 -58.53 -137.83
CA CYS A 703 55.81 -59.61 -138.82
C CYS A 703 55.72 -59.09 -140.25
N GLN A 704 55.15 -57.90 -140.46
CA GLN A 704 55.11 -57.24 -141.76
C GLN A 704 56.49 -56.72 -142.15
N CYS A 705 57.17 -55.99 -141.27
CA CYS A 705 58.57 -55.59 -141.41
C CYS A 705 59.50 -56.79 -141.57
N GLN A 706 59.25 -57.92 -140.90
CA GLN A 706 60.02 -59.15 -141.11
C GLN A 706 59.76 -59.76 -142.48
N ARG A 707 58.51 -59.76 -142.97
CA ARG A 707 58.17 -60.19 -144.32
C ARG A 707 58.76 -59.26 -145.38
N GLU A 708 58.68 -57.96 -145.18
CA GLU A 708 59.30 -56.93 -146.02
C GLU A 708 60.81 -57.06 -145.97
N LEU A 709 61.43 -57.26 -144.82
CA LEU A 709 62.85 -57.54 -144.69
C LEU A 709 63.22 -58.84 -145.40
N LEU A 710 62.38 -59.87 -145.36
CA LEU A 710 62.65 -61.12 -146.08
C LEU A 710 62.55 -60.90 -147.59
N ARG A 711 61.54 -60.14 -148.05
CA ARG A 711 61.39 -59.69 -149.45
C ARG A 711 62.57 -58.85 -149.89
N GLU A 712 63.00 -57.89 -149.08
CA GLU A 712 64.17 -57.05 -149.34
C GLU A 712 65.46 -57.87 -149.26
N ARG A 713 65.56 -58.91 -148.42
CA ARG A 713 66.69 -59.86 -148.45
C ARG A 713 66.68 -60.74 -149.70
N THR A 714 65.50 -61.15 -150.17
CA THR A 714 65.38 -61.89 -151.46
C THR A 714 65.66 -60.97 -152.63
N ARG A 715 65.22 -59.71 -152.54
CA ARG A 715 65.53 -58.66 -153.50
C ARG A 715 67.01 -58.31 -153.47
N CYS A 716 67.64 -58.22 -152.30
CA CYS A 716 69.08 -58.04 -152.17
C CYS A 716 69.82 -59.25 -152.72
N LYS A 717 69.36 -60.48 -152.50
CA LYS A 717 69.94 -61.66 -153.16
C LYS A 717 69.77 -61.62 -154.68
N ALA A 718 68.61 -61.21 -155.18
CA ALA A 718 68.38 -61.00 -156.60
C ALA A 718 69.26 -59.88 -157.15
N ILE A 719 69.45 -58.79 -156.39
CA ILE A 719 70.36 -57.68 -156.73
C ILE A 719 71.83 -58.10 -156.56
N GLU A 720 72.17 -59.04 -155.67
CA GLU A 720 73.48 -59.67 -155.53
C GLU A 720 73.79 -60.54 -156.76
N GLU A 721 72.79 -61.30 -157.25
CA GLU A 721 72.84 -61.99 -158.55
C GLU A 721 72.91 -60.98 -159.72
N GLU A 722 72.22 -59.85 -159.66
CA GLU A 722 72.37 -58.75 -160.62
C GLU A 722 73.67 -57.95 -160.43
N LEU A 723 74.37 -58.10 -159.30
CA LEU A 723 75.68 -57.49 -159.01
C LEU A 723 76.83 -58.34 -159.58
N GLU A 724 76.64 -59.65 -159.78
CA GLU A 724 77.57 -60.49 -160.55
C GLU A 724 77.62 -60.12 -162.05
N ASN A 725 76.65 -59.33 -162.57
CA ASN A 725 76.66 -58.73 -163.91
C ASN A 725 76.41 -57.21 -163.84
N PRO A 726 77.46 -56.37 -163.82
CA PRO A 726 77.35 -55.03 -163.26
C PRO A 726 76.89 -53.98 -164.27
N ILE A 727 75.86 -53.20 -163.93
CA ILE A 727 75.68 -51.81 -164.42
C ILE A 727 75.34 -50.89 -163.23
N ASN A 728 76.39 -50.52 -162.51
CA ASN A 728 76.79 -49.15 -162.13
C ASN A 728 75.75 -48.13 -161.58
N ILE A 729 75.97 -47.67 -160.32
CA ILE A 729 76.34 -46.29 -159.89
C ILE A 729 75.76 -45.89 -158.50
N HIS A 730 76.68 -45.49 -157.60
CA HIS A 730 76.53 -45.07 -156.20
C HIS A 730 75.57 -43.92 -155.88
N ARG A 731 75.12 -43.82 -154.61
CA ARG A 731 75.30 -42.58 -153.82
C ARG A 731 75.05 -42.69 -152.30
N TRP A 732 76.03 -42.24 -151.50
CA TRP A 732 75.88 -41.82 -150.10
C TRP A 732 75.53 -40.32 -150.01
N ARG A 733 74.90 -39.89 -148.89
CA ARG A 733 75.17 -38.55 -148.28
C ARG A 733 74.81 -38.48 -146.78
N LYS A 734 75.69 -37.86 -145.99
CA LYS A 734 75.56 -37.47 -144.57
C LYS A 734 74.82 -36.12 -144.40
N LEU A 735 74.19 -35.91 -143.24
CA LEU A 735 73.72 -34.61 -142.73
C LEU A 735 73.97 -34.52 -141.21
N GLU A 736 74.53 -33.38 -140.78
CA GLU A 736 74.73 -32.94 -139.40
C GLU A 736 73.86 -31.70 -139.11
N ALA A 737 73.38 -31.56 -137.86
CA ALA A 737 73.53 -30.40 -136.97
C ALA A 737 72.31 -30.17 -136.03
N SER A 738 72.63 -29.88 -134.77
CA SER A 738 71.80 -29.77 -133.57
C SER A 738 71.04 -28.43 -133.44
N ASP A 739 69.88 -28.44 -132.75
CA ASP A 739 68.85 -27.38 -132.82
C ASP A 739 68.70 -26.54 -131.53
N LEU A 740 68.52 -25.21 -131.68
CA LEU A 740 68.41 -24.20 -130.61
C LEU A 740 67.06 -24.21 -129.86
N GLY A 741 66.03 -24.91 -130.37
CA GLY A 741 64.66 -24.85 -129.84
C GLY A 741 64.45 -25.49 -128.45
N THR A 742 65.36 -26.36 -127.99
CA THR A 742 65.22 -27.02 -126.68
C THR A 742 65.46 -26.06 -125.50
N TYR A 743 66.30 -25.04 -125.67
CA TYR A 743 66.62 -24.09 -124.60
C TYR A 743 65.48 -23.10 -124.34
N GLU A 744 64.82 -22.58 -125.39
CA GLU A 744 63.66 -21.68 -125.25
C GLU A 744 62.46 -22.39 -124.59
N MET A 745 62.26 -23.68 -124.88
CA MET A 745 61.20 -24.48 -124.28
C MET A 745 61.39 -24.63 -122.76
N ILE A 746 62.63 -24.80 -122.30
CA ILE A 746 62.97 -24.93 -120.88
C ILE A 746 62.75 -23.61 -120.12
N GLN A 747 63.04 -22.45 -120.73
CA GLN A 747 62.73 -21.16 -120.12
C GLN A 747 61.21 -20.91 -120.00
N LYS A 748 60.43 -21.38 -120.96
CA LYS A 748 58.96 -21.30 -120.95
C LYS A 748 58.34 -22.17 -119.86
N ILE A 749 58.93 -23.34 -119.59
CA ILE A 749 58.50 -24.22 -118.49
C ILE A 749 58.74 -23.56 -117.13
N HIS A 750 59.93 -22.98 -116.89
CA HIS A 750 60.23 -22.33 -115.61
C HIS A 750 59.35 -21.10 -115.32
N THR A 751 59.00 -20.32 -116.34
CA THR A 751 58.10 -19.15 -116.18
C THR A 751 56.66 -19.57 -115.88
N LEU A 752 56.18 -20.66 -116.47
CA LEU A 752 54.87 -21.22 -116.15
C LEU A 752 54.81 -21.83 -114.74
N GLN A 753 55.88 -22.49 -114.29
CA GLN A 753 55.96 -23.02 -112.92
C GLN A 753 55.92 -21.92 -111.86
N LYS A 754 56.62 -20.79 -112.06
CA LYS A 754 56.55 -19.64 -111.13
C LYS A 754 55.13 -19.05 -111.04
N LYS A 755 54.43 -18.92 -112.16
CA LYS A 755 53.03 -18.45 -112.18
C LYS A 755 52.07 -19.42 -111.48
N LEU A 756 52.32 -20.72 -111.59
CA LEU A 756 51.50 -21.74 -110.92
C LEU A 756 51.65 -21.65 -109.40
N ILE A 757 52.88 -21.50 -108.90
CA ILE A 757 53.16 -21.36 -107.46
C ILE A 757 52.47 -20.13 -106.88
N GLN A 758 52.57 -18.99 -107.56
CA GLN A 758 51.90 -17.76 -107.15
C GLN A 758 50.37 -17.91 -107.10
N LYS A 759 49.78 -18.64 -108.06
CA LYS A 759 48.34 -18.92 -108.04
C LYS A 759 47.91 -19.92 -106.97
N THR A 760 48.76 -20.86 -106.59
CA THR A 760 48.47 -21.74 -105.45
C THR A 760 48.53 -21.00 -104.12
N GLU A 761 49.43 -20.02 -103.96
CA GLU A 761 49.48 -19.17 -102.75
C GLU A 761 48.21 -18.30 -102.61
N GLU A 762 47.76 -17.65 -103.69
CA GLU A 762 46.50 -16.88 -103.66
C GLU A 762 45.27 -17.73 -103.30
N VAL A 763 45.24 -19.01 -103.69
CA VAL A 763 44.13 -19.91 -103.33
C VAL A 763 44.14 -20.23 -101.85
N VAL A 764 45.32 -20.46 -101.26
CA VAL A 764 45.46 -20.71 -99.81
C VAL A 764 45.05 -19.49 -99.00
N GLU A 765 45.44 -18.28 -99.42
CA GLU A 765 45.00 -17.04 -98.76
C GLU A 765 43.47 -16.87 -98.80
N LYS A 766 42.84 -17.18 -99.94
CA LYS A 766 41.37 -17.13 -100.06
C LYS A 766 40.66 -18.21 -99.24
N GLU A 767 41.21 -19.41 -99.13
CA GLU A 767 40.66 -20.46 -98.25
C GLU A 767 40.71 -20.06 -96.77
N LEU A 768 41.78 -19.41 -96.33
CA LEU A 768 41.92 -18.91 -94.97
C LEU A 768 40.87 -17.82 -94.66
N LEU A 769 40.65 -16.91 -95.61
CA LEU A 769 39.64 -15.86 -95.52
C LEU A 769 38.21 -16.41 -95.47
N ILE A 770 37.93 -17.51 -96.19
CA ILE A 770 36.64 -18.21 -96.12
C ILE A 770 36.43 -18.84 -94.74
N GLN A 771 37.45 -19.51 -94.18
CA GLN A 771 37.36 -20.11 -92.85
C GLN A 771 37.09 -19.06 -91.76
N GLU A 772 37.72 -17.89 -91.83
CA GLU A 772 37.45 -16.78 -90.92
C GLU A 772 36.01 -16.27 -91.03
N LYS A 773 35.48 -16.13 -92.26
CA LYS A 773 34.09 -15.71 -92.49
C LYS A 773 33.07 -16.75 -92.05
N GLU A 774 33.35 -18.04 -92.24
CA GLU A 774 32.49 -19.13 -91.75
C GLU A 774 32.43 -19.17 -90.22
N LYS A 775 33.56 -18.95 -89.54
CA LYS A 775 33.62 -18.84 -88.08
C LYS A 775 32.80 -17.65 -87.58
N LEU A 776 32.98 -16.48 -88.20
CA LEU A 776 32.21 -15.28 -87.87
C LEU A 776 30.70 -15.49 -88.08
N TYR A 777 30.30 -16.20 -89.14
CA TYR A 777 28.91 -16.55 -89.43
C TYR A 777 28.31 -17.51 -88.40
N MET A 778 29.08 -18.51 -87.95
CA MET A 778 28.64 -19.41 -86.87
C MET A 778 28.46 -18.67 -85.54
N ASP A 779 29.40 -17.79 -85.19
CA ASP A 779 29.32 -16.98 -83.97
C ASP A 779 28.09 -16.05 -84.01
N LEU A 780 27.83 -15.38 -85.14
CA LEU A 780 26.63 -14.56 -85.33
C LEU A 780 25.34 -15.38 -85.21
N LYS A 781 25.32 -16.59 -85.80
CA LYS A 781 24.16 -17.49 -85.73
C LYS A 781 23.88 -17.95 -84.29
N GLN A 782 24.93 -18.20 -83.51
CA GLN A 782 24.80 -18.58 -82.11
C GLN A 782 24.31 -17.43 -81.22
N ILE A 783 24.72 -16.19 -81.52
CA ILE A 783 24.21 -14.98 -80.88
C ILE A 783 22.72 -14.76 -81.25
N LEU A 784 22.36 -14.95 -82.52
CA LEU A 784 20.98 -14.79 -82.99
C LEU A 784 20.02 -15.82 -82.36
N GLN A 785 20.47 -17.07 -82.16
CA GLN A 785 19.70 -18.11 -81.45
C GLN A 785 19.51 -17.83 -79.95
N ARG A 786 20.31 -16.94 -79.36
CA ARG A 786 20.18 -16.52 -77.95
C ARG A 786 19.31 -15.29 -77.76
N GLN A 787 18.91 -14.61 -78.84
CA GLN A 787 17.95 -13.51 -78.74
C GLN A 787 16.53 -14.07 -78.71
N PRO A 788 15.67 -13.61 -77.77
CA PRO A 788 14.27 -13.99 -77.77
C PRO A 788 13.61 -13.53 -79.07
N GLY A 789 12.79 -14.41 -79.68
CA GLY A 789 12.09 -14.10 -80.93
C GLY A 789 11.15 -12.89 -80.80
N PRO A 790 10.75 -12.27 -81.93
CA PRO A 790 9.92 -11.06 -81.94
C PRO A 790 8.61 -11.20 -81.13
N GLU A 791 8.01 -12.38 -81.07
CA GLU A 791 6.83 -12.66 -80.22
C GLU A 791 7.13 -12.56 -78.72
N VAL A 792 8.32 -12.99 -78.28
CA VAL A 792 8.72 -12.91 -76.86
C VAL A 792 9.08 -11.47 -76.50
N ALA A 793 9.66 -10.70 -77.43
CA ALA A 793 9.92 -9.28 -77.24
C ALA A 793 8.61 -8.46 -77.12
N GLU A 794 7.59 -8.74 -77.94
CA GLU A 794 6.26 -8.13 -77.82
C GLU A 794 5.57 -8.52 -76.50
N GLN A 795 5.61 -9.80 -76.11
CA GLN A 795 5.05 -10.23 -74.82
C GLN A 795 5.76 -9.55 -73.64
N LEU A 796 7.07 -9.35 -73.71
CA LEU A 796 7.84 -8.67 -72.66
C LEU A 796 7.51 -7.18 -72.59
N GLN A 797 7.24 -6.54 -73.73
CA GLN A 797 6.77 -5.16 -73.79
C GLN A 797 5.36 -5.02 -73.19
N ILE A 798 4.44 -5.93 -73.51
CA ILE A 798 3.08 -5.97 -72.93
C ILE A 798 3.16 -6.18 -71.41
N TYR A 799 3.99 -7.12 -70.93
CA TYR A 799 4.15 -7.35 -69.50
C TYR A 799 4.81 -6.17 -68.78
N GLN A 800 5.79 -5.50 -69.39
CA GLN A 800 6.36 -4.27 -68.83
C GLN A 800 5.33 -3.13 -68.74
N GLN A 801 4.45 -3.00 -69.73
CA GLN A 801 3.39 -1.99 -69.75
C GLN A 801 2.32 -2.30 -68.69
N THR A 802 1.92 -3.56 -68.58
CA THR A 802 0.99 -4.04 -67.54
C THR A 802 1.57 -3.85 -66.14
N LEU A 803 2.87 -4.10 -65.96
CA LEU A 803 3.57 -3.88 -64.69
C LEU A 803 3.62 -2.39 -64.34
N LYS A 804 3.88 -1.51 -65.32
CA LYS A 804 3.83 -0.04 -65.12
C LYS A 804 2.44 0.42 -64.69
N GLU A 805 1.38 -0.07 -65.33
CA GLU A 805 0.00 0.27 -64.98
C GLU A 805 -0.39 -0.23 -63.58
N LYS A 806 -0.03 -1.47 -63.23
CA LYS A 806 -0.24 -2.04 -61.88
C LYS A 806 0.55 -1.28 -60.82
N THR A 807 1.76 -0.85 -61.13
CA THR A 807 2.57 0.00 -60.23
C THR A 807 1.94 1.37 -60.04
N LYS A 808 1.32 1.95 -61.08
CA LYS A 808 0.57 3.22 -60.98
C LYS A 808 -0.70 3.06 -60.13
N GLN A 809 -1.45 1.97 -60.31
CA GLN A 809 -2.62 1.64 -59.47
C GLN A 809 -2.23 1.45 -58.00
N MET A 810 -1.12 0.76 -57.74
CA MET A 810 -0.61 0.58 -56.38
C MET A 810 -0.15 1.89 -55.74
N LYS A 811 0.45 2.81 -56.52
CA LYS A 811 0.77 4.16 -56.03
C LYS A 811 -0.49 4.99 -55.72
N SER A 812 -1.55 4.88 -56.52
CA SER A 812 -2.85 5.52 -56.24
C SER A 812 -3.48 4.98 -54.96
N MET A 813 -3.52 3.66 -54.81
CA MET A 813 -4.03 3.02 -53.59
C MET A 813 -3.17 3.35 -52.37
N ALA A 814 -1.85 3.46 -52.51
CA ALA A 814 -0.98 3.90 -51.43
C ALA A 814 -1.23 5.36 -51.03
N SER A 815 -1.49 6.25 -52.00
CA SER A 815 -1.87 7.63 -51.69
C SER A 815 -3.26 7.74 -51.06
N GLU A 816 -4.23 6.92 -51.49
CA GLU A 816 -5.56 6.85 -50.88
C GLU A 816 -5.47 6.31 -49.44
N LEU A 817 -4.66 5.28 -49.21
CA LEU A 817 -4.45 4.70 -47.88
C LEU A 817 -3.76 5.70 -46.94
N ASN A 818 -2.76 6.43 -47.43
CA ASN A 818 -2.10 7.51 -46.67
C ASN A 818 -3.06 8.67 -46.36
N MET A 819 -4.00 8.98 -47.26
CA MET A 819 -5.07 9.95 -47.01
C MET A 819 -6.02 9.46 -45.90
N TYR A 820 -6.44 8.19 -45.92
CA TYR A 820 -7.26 7.62 -44.86
C TYR A 820 -6.53 7.54 -43.52
N GLU A 821 -5.24 7.23 -43.51
CA GLU A 821 -4.42 7.28 -42.29
C GLU A 821 -4.34 8.69 -41.71
N THR A 822 -4.24 9.71 -42.57
CA THR A 822 -4.27 11.13 -42.16
C THR A 822 -5.64 11.51 -41.59
N GLN A 823 -6.74 11.09 -42.22
CA GLN A 823 -8.10 11.33 -41.71
C GLN A 823 -8.36 10.63 -40.37
N VAL A 824 -7.85 9.42 -40.18
CA VAL A 824 -7.94 8.71 -38.90
C VAL A 824 -7.12 9.43 -37.82
N ALA A 825 -5.97 10.00 -38.16
CA ALA A 825 -5.18 10.82 -37.25
C ALA A 825 -5.91 12.12 -36.87
N GLU A 826 -6.55 12.80 -37.82
CA GLU A 826 -7.38 14.00 -37.57
C GLU A 826 -8.59 13.66 -36.68
N HIS A 827 -9.29 12.57 -36.96
CA HIS A 827 -10.41 12.12 -36.11
C HIS A 827 -9.97 11.76 -34.69
N LYS A 828 -8.77 11.17 -34.51
CA LYS A 828 -8.21 10.95 -33.16
C LYS A 828 -7.92 12.27 -32.45
N MET A 829 -7.33 13.24 -33.14
CA MET A 829 -7.10 14.58 -32.58
C MET A 829 -8.40 15.30 -32.20
N ASP A 830 -9.45 15.14 -33.01
CA ASP A 830 -10.78 15.70 -32.72
C ASP A 830 -11.45 14.99 -31.53
N ILE A 831 -11.31 13.67 -31.40
CA ILE A 831 -11.77 12.93 -30.22
C ILE A 831 -11.04 13.44 -28.97
N ASP A 832 -9.72 13.58 -29.02
CA ASP A 832 -8.92 14.11 -27.90
C ASP A 832 -9.27 15.57 -27.57
N ARG A 833 -9.65 16.38 -28.56
CA ARG A 833 -10.15 17.75 -28.35
C ARG A 833 -11.50 17.72 -27.66
N LEU A 834 -12.45 16.93 -28.15
CA LEU A 834 -13.79 16.79 -27.58
C LEU A 834 -13.76 16.20 -26.16
N GLU A 835 -12.85 15.26 -25.88
CA GLU A 835 -12.65 14.74 -24.52
C GLU A 835 -12.11 15.81 -23.57
N ARG A 836 -11.17 16.65 -24.03
CA ARG A 836 -10.69 17.80 -23.26
C ARG A 836 -11.80 18.82 -22.99
N GLU A 837 -12.59 19.16 -24.01
CA GLU A 837 -13.76 20.03 -23.88
C GLU A 837 -14.80 19.45 -22.90
N LEU A 838 -15.08 18.14 -22.98
CA LEU A 838 -15.97 17.44 -22.04
C LEU A 838 -15.44 17.48 -20.60
N GLN A 839 -14.13 17.30 -20.41
CA GLN A 839 -13.48 17.40 -19.10
C GLN A 839 -13.55 18.83 -18.55
N GLU A 840 -13.39 19.85 -19.39
CA GLU A 840 -13.55 21.25 -18.99
C GLU A 840 -14.99 21.57 -18.60
N VAL A 841 -15.97 21.09 -19.37
CA VAL A 841 -17.40 21.23 -19.05
C VAL A 841 -17.71 20.52 -17.73
N LYS A 842 -17.19 19.31 -17.48
CA LYS A 842 -17.32 18.62 -16.19
C LYS A 842 -16.70 19.44 -15.06
N LYS A 843 -15.50 19.99 -15.24
CA LYS A 843 -14.85 20.87 -14.23
C LYS A 843 -15.69 22.11 -13.94
N LYS A 844 -16.21 22.78 -14.97
CA LYS A 844 -17.10 23.95 -14.84
C LYS A 844 -18.40 23.58 -14.10
N TYR A 845 -19.01 22.44 -14.44
CA TYR A 845 -20.21 21.92 -13.77
C TYR A 845 -19.96 21.62 -12.29
N TYR A 846 -18.86 20.94 -11.94
CA TYR A 846 -18.51 20.66 -10.54
C TYR A 846 -18.17 21.92 -9.75
N LEU A 847 -17.49 22.89 -10.37
CA LEU A 847 -17.23 24.21 -9.75
C LEU A 847 -18.52 24.98 -9.49
N GLN A 848 -19.46 24.96 -10.44
CA GLN A 848 -20.76 25.59 -10.28
C GLN A 848 -21.60 24.90 -9.20
N LYS A 849 -21.63 23.57 -9.18
CA LYS A 849 -22.32 22.79 -8.14
C LYS A 849 -21.69 23.00 -6.75
N LYS A 850 -20.36 23.18 -6.67
CA LYS A 850 -19.65 23.53 -5.42
C LYS A 850 -19.98 24.94 -4.97
N LYS A 851 -20.05 25.92 -5.89
CA LYS A 851 -20.51 27.28 -5.58
C LYS A 851 -21.96 27.28 -5.08
N GLU A 852 -22.86 26.56 -5.74
CA GLU A 852 -24.26 26.40 -5.30
C GLU A 852 -24.37 25.71 -3.93
N HIS A 853 -23.51 24.73 -3.64
CA HIS A 853 -23.48 24.09 -2.32
C HIS A 853 -23.00 25.07 -1.23
N ILE A 854 -21.94 25.83 -1.50
CA ILE A 854 -21.43 26.86 -0.58
C ILE A 854 -22.47 27.98 -0.39
N GLN A 855 -23.21 28.33 -1.44
CA GLN A 855 -24.27 29.33 -1.39
C GLN A 855 -25.48 28.83 -0.59
N LYS A 856 -25.89 27.57 -0.77
CA LYS A 856 -26.92 26.90 0.05
C LYS A 856 -26.49 26.72 1.50
N GLU A 857 -25.21 26.49 1.78
CA GLU A 857 -24.69 26.47 3.15
C GLU A 857 -24.65 27.87 3.78
N ARG A 858 -24.30 28.91 3.00
CA ARG A 858 -24.41 30.31 3.44
C ARG A 858 -25.85 30.72 3.71
N GLU A 859 -26.80 30.33 2.86
CA GLU A 859 -28.23 30.57 3.04
C GLU A 859 -28.79 29.79 4.24
N ARG A 860 -28.31 28.56 4.49
CA ARG A 860 -28.60 27.80 5.73
C ARG A 860 -28.00 28.43 7.00
N MET A 861 -26.83 29.05 6.89
CA MET A 861 -26.21 29.79 8.00
C MET A 861 -26.96 31.10 8.29
N LEU A 862 -27.43 31.81 7.26
CA LEU A 862 -28.24 33.03 7.44
C LEU A 862 -29.63 32.74 8.00
N THR A 863 -30.26 31.62 7.64
CA THR A 863 -31.59 31.24 8.15
C THR A 863 -31.57 30.70 9.59
N LYS A 864 -30.40 30.46 10.19
CA LYS A 864 -30.26 29.97 11.59
C LYS A 864 -29.71 30.98 12.60
N GLY A 865 -29.47 32.24 12.21
CA GLY A 865 -29.27 33.34 13.17
C GLY A 865 -28.12 33.14 14.18
N LEU A 866 -26.99 32.57 13.76
CA LEU A 866 -25.78 32.48 14.59
C LEU A 866 -24.68 33.41 14.06
N ALA A 867 -24.22 34.30 14.93
CA ALA A 867 -23.14 35.25 14.70
C ALA A 867 -21.80 34.54 14.43
N PRO A 868 -20.90 35.14 13.63
CA PRO A 868 -19.63 34.51 13.25
C PRO A 868 -18.66 34.49 14.44
N PRO A 869 -17.97 33.37 14.72
CA PRO A 869 -16.93 33.35 15.73
C PRO A 869 -15.64 33.95 15.15
N VAL A 870 -15.10 34.92 15.87
CA VAL A 870 -13.76 35.50 15.67
C VAL A 870 -12.75 34.64 16.41
N ILE A 871 -11.84 33.95 15.72
CA ILE A 871 -10.58 33.47 16.33
C ILE A 871 -9.45 33.37 15.26
N PRO A 872 -8.15 33.29 15.64
CA PRO A 872 -7.13 34.26 15.27
C PRO A 872 -6.05 33.68 14.34
N LYS A 873 -5.16 34.55 13.84
CA LYS A 873 -3.93 34.19 13.13
C LYS A 873 -2.96 33.46 14.07
N ALA A 874 -2.61 32.20 13.79
CA ALA A 874 -1.29 31.64 14.10
C ALA A 874 -1.03 30.27 13.45
N THR A 875 0.17 30.19 12.86
CA THR A 875 1.12 29.06 12.80
C THR A 875 0.76 27.77 12.07
N THR A 876 1.49 27.59 10.98
CA THR A 876 1.85 26.36 10.26
C THR A 876 2.43 25.26 11.16
N ASN A 877 2.22 24.00 10.72
CA ASN A 877 2.69 22.71 11.25
C ASN A 877 1.81 22.03 12.32
N MET A 878 0.89 21.15 11.86
CA MET A 878 0.82 19.71 12.19
C MET A 878 -0.48 19.08 11.61
N PRO A 879 -0.53 17.75 11.36
CA PRO A 879 -1.43 17.12 10.39
C PRO A 879 -2.78 16.74 11.01
N ARG A 880 -3.84 16.87 10.21
CA ARG A 880 -5.14 16.22 10.48
C ARG A 880 -5.51 15.31 9.33
N PHE A 881 -5.76 14.06 9.71
CA PHE A 881 -6.25 12.96 8.90
C PHE A 881 -7.78 12.96 8.93
N THR A 882 -8.40 12.95 7.75
CA THR A 882 -9.74 12.42 7.46
C THR A 882 -9.67 12.09 5.96
N GLY A 883 -9.56 10.84 5.52
CA GLY A 883 -10.54 9.78 5.64
C GLY A 883 -10.95 9.41 4.21
N GLY A 884 -10.69 8.18 3.78
CA GLY A 884 -11.03 7.68 2.44
C GLY A 884 -9.95 7.96 1.40
N GLY A 885 -9.29 6.90 0.93
CA GLY A 885 -8.12 6.94 0.07
C GLY A 885 -8.34 7.51 -1.34
N PHE A 886 -7.18 7.77 -1.96
CA PHE A 886 -6.90 8.34 -3.29
C PHE A 886 -6.76 9.87 -3.35
N ASN A 887 -5.54 10.34 -3.11
CA ASN A 887 -5.07 11.64 -3.58
C ASN A 887 -4.28 11.43 -4.88
N LEU A 888 -4.90 11.77 -6.00
CA LEU A 888 -4.22 12.05 -7.27
C LEU A 888 -3.44 13.35 -7.09
N LYS A 889 -2.10 13.31 -7.19
CA LYS A 889 -1.36 14.55 -7.46
C LYS A 889 -1.64 14.99 -8.89
N PRO A 890 -1.94 16.27 -9.13
CA PRO A 890 -2.03 16.82 -10.47
C PRO A 890 -0.62 16.99 -11.05
N ASN A 891 -0.42 16.42 -12.23
CA ASN A 891 0.61 16.87 -13.16
C ASN A 891 0.40 18.36 -13.42
N VAL A 892 1.43 19.16 -13.15
CA VAL A 892 1.72 20.34 -13.97
C VAL A 892 2.70 19.86 -15.02
N LEU A 893 2.24 19.94 -16.26
CA LEU A 893 2.94 19.65 -17.49
C LEU A 893 4.17 20.56 -17.65
N ALA A 894 5.31 19.96 -17.95
CA ALA A 894 6.04 20.17 -19.20
C ALA A 894 6.68 18.83 -19.60
#